data_AF-R6XY43-F1
#
_entry.id   AF-R6XY43-F1
#
_cell.length_a   1.000
_cell.length_b   1.000
_cell.length_c   1.000
_cell.angle_alpha   90.00
_cell.angle_beta   90.00
_cell.angle_gamma   90.00
#
_symmetry.space_group_name_H-M   'P 1'
#
loop_
_entity.id
_entity.type
_entity.pdbx_description
1 polymer ?
#
loop_
_entity_poly.entity_id
_entity_poly.type
_entity_poly.pdbx_seq_one_letter_code
_entity_poly.pdbx_strand_id
1 'polypeptide(L)'
;MGTNFVFGSISYITKALVAVLQLAVTMDYSIFLWHSYQDMKKQHDDNVEAMAYAIKETFISIASSSLTTIAGFLALCFMSYKMGKDLGIVMAKGVVFGLISCVTILPSLILIFDKLISKTMHKSLIPNMNKFSGFVTKNYLAFVIIAICLFIPSTIGYAKKPIYHDFTKILETEDGEGINQDDILSIVADMKLKEEYGVSSTHMILCDAKMNATKATTMLSELEKVKGVKLVLWYNSLVSDTIPEEIIPDRLTSILKSNNWQLILVNSEYTASTTDCNNQLENLNKIIKNYDDNAMLIGEAACTKDLISITDVDFKVVSLVSIAFIFVIILFTFKSITLPVILVAIIEFAIFLNLGLTFYTKTDMAFIIPVCISTIQLGSLVDYAILLTSKYKKERLNNKDRKEAVKDALASSSSSIITSAFGMFFATIGVAIYSEINVISTMCNLLARGAIFSMLAVLIVLPGLLIIFDKVICKTSLDNLKLIKGDATFTKDLNNVTWNANKEDIYYTGETDKEIPVNISIKYYLNENEVTYEQLQGKSGKVTIRFDYTCNQSEIVKINNEDKTIYVPYLIISGVAFNNAKTANITSQNGKVIDDGKNSFVVGCAIPGLKEDLEIEDLNIPTYFEISMDAVDFNMDTTFSVATNQFMNGINSNDIKDEKQKTKVNTLCLMLAKEELLPTVNEVVKSLDEYNDYYKGVIDYTSGVDQMDQEIKAGNLEDKLQELLDGSKKLNDGTIKLNTELQEFYENTLKDILEKYNNDFTNMVERICIINDVIAKYQMFTSVSSDMIGKTTYIYTTK
;
A
#
# COMPACT_ATOMS: atom_id res chain seq x y z
N MET A 1 21.68 -16.07 2.64
CA MET A 1 22.78 -16.56 3.51
C MET A 1 24.17 -16.32 2.93
N GLY A 2 24.45 -16.62 1.65
CA GLY A 2 25.80 -16.42 1.06
C GLY A 2 26.35 -15.00 1.13
N THR A 3 25.49 -13.97 1.08
CA THR A 3 25.87 -12.55 1.23
C THR A 3 26.41 -12.19 2.62
N ASN A 4 26.30 -13.08 3.62
CA ASN A 4 26.86 -12.87 4.95
C ASN A 4 28.40 -12.86 4.95
N PHE A 5 29.05 -13.41 3.91
CA PHE A 5 30.50 -13.38 3.75
C PHE A 5 31.10 -11.97 3.86
N VAL A 6 30.35 -10.94 3.43
CA VAL A 6 30.77 -9.54 3.47
C VAL A 6 30.99 -9.02 4.91
N PHE A 7 30.35 -9.63 5.91
CA PHE A 7 30.40 -9.19 7.30
C PHE A 7 31.45 -9.93 8.15
N GLY A 8 32.17 -10.89 7.56
CA GLY A 8 33.19 -11.70 8.25
C GLY A 8 32.59 -12.76 9.19
N SER A 9 31.94 -12.33 10.27
CA SER A 9 31.27 -13.20 11.24
C SER A 9 29.92 -12.62 11.64
N ILE A 10 28.92 -13.49 11.81
CA ILE A 10 27.63 -13.15 12.41
C ILE A 10 27.40 -14.04 13.63
N SER A 11 26.56 -13.60 14.56
CA SER A 11 26.12 -14.42 15.69
C SER A 11 25.60 -15.80 15.23
N TYR A 12 25.97 -16.86 15.97
CA TYR A 12 25.48 -18.22 15.71
C TYR A 12 23.94 -18.28 15.79
N ILE A 13 23.35 -17.59 16.77
CA ILE A 13 21.89 -17.49 16.93
C ILE A 13 21.27 -16.88 15.67
N THR A 14 21.85 -15.78 15.14
CA THR A 14 21.41 -15.17 13.88
C THR A 14 21.51 -16.15 12.73
N LYS A 15 22.62 -16.89 12.61
CA LYS A 15 22.82 -17.88 11.54
C LYS A 15 21.76 -19.00 11.58
N ALA A 16 21.48 -19.53 12.78
CA ALA A 16 20.54 -20.63 12.97
C ALA A 16 19.09 -20.20 12.73
N LEU A 17 18.71 -19.02 13.22
CA LEU A 17 17.32 -18.58 13.20
C LEU A 17 16.89 -17.96 11.87
N VAL A 18 17.74 -17.12 11.27
CA VAL A 18 17.37 -16.33 10.09
C VAL A 18 16.87 -17.21 8.95
N ALA A 19 17.43 -18.41 8.72
CA ALA A 19 17.01 -19.26 7.59
C ALA A 19 15.50 -19.56 7.65
N VAL A 20 15.03 -19.94 8.83
CA VAL A 20 13.65 -20.33 9.11
C VAL A 20 12.75 -19.10 9.10
N LEU A 21 13.19 -18.03 9.78
CA LEU A 21 12.45 -16.78 9.86
C LEU A 21 12.27 -16.12 8.49
N GLN A 22 13.31 -16.16 7.66
CA GLN A 22 13.28 -15.58 6.32
C GLN A 22 12.29 -16.31 5.42
N LEU A 23 12.24 -17.64 5.50
CA LEU A 23 11.29 -18.46 4.75
C LEU A 23 9.85 -18.11 5.15
N ALA A 24 9.59 -17.98 6.44
CA ALA A 24 8.27 -17.59 6.94
C ALA A 24 7.83 -16.21 6.43
N VAL A 25 8.72 -15.21 6.49
CA VAL A 25 8.39 -13.82 6.16
C VAL A 25 8.27 -13.56 4.65
N THR A 26 9.08 -14.22 3.83
CA THR A 26 9.11 -13.93 2.37
C THR A 26 8.07 -14.68 1.55
N MET A 27 7.48 -15.73 2.11
CA MET A 27 6.49 -16.54 1.42
C MET A 27 5.18 -15.78 1.17
N ASP A 28 4.82 -14.85 2.05
CA ASP A 28 3.55 -14.10 1.99
C ASP A 28 3.40 -13.29 0.70
N TYR A 29 4.48 -12.68 0.22
CA TYR A 29 4.49 -11.91 -1.03
C TYR A 29 4.11 -12.79 -2.23
N SER A 30 4.62 -14.03 -2.23
CA SER A 30 4.37 -15.00 -3.29
C SER A 30 2.91 -15.46 -3.29
N ILE A 31 2.31 -15.62 -2.10
CA ILE A 31 0.90 -16.01 -1.94
C ILE A 31 -0.02 -14.89 -2.46
N PHE A 32 0.29 -13.63 -2.17
CA PHE A 32 -0.51 -12.49 -2.65
C PHE A 32 -0.48 -12.35 -4.16
N LEU A 33 0.72 -12.42 -4.76
CA LEU A 33 0.86 -12.36 -6.21
C LEU A 33 0.18 -13.55 -6.89
N TRP A 34 0.30 -14.75 -6.32
CA TRP A 34 -0.35 -15.95 -6.82
C TRP A 34 -1.89 -15.83 -6.82
N HIS A 35 -2.49 -15.37 -5.73
CA HIS A 35 -3.94 -15.20 -5.68
C HIS A 35 -4.43 -14.13 -6.66
N SER A 36 -3.71 -13.01 -6.78
CA SER A 36 -4.05 -11.99 -7.78
C SER A 36 -3.94 -12.53 -9.20
N TYR A 37 -2.89 -13.30 -9.52
CA TYR A 37 -2.77 -13.96 -10.82
C TYR A 37 -3.94 -14.92 -11.10
N GLN A 38 -4.36 -15.71 -10.11
CA GLN A 38 -5.53 -16.58 -10.24
C GLN A 38 -6.85 -15.83 -10.45
N ASP A 39 -6.97 -14.63 -9.88
CA ASP A 39 -8.15 -13.79 -10.08
C ASP A 39 -8.14 -13.10 -11.45
N MET A 40 -6.97 -12.64 -11.93
CA MET A 40 -6.81 -12.06 -13.27
C MET A 40 -6.96 -13.10 -14.37
N LYS A 41 -6.52 -14.34 -14.15
CA LYS A 41 -6.70 -15.45 -15.10
C LYS A 41 -8.17 -15.82 -15.36
N LYS A 42 -9.10 -15.39 -14.50
CA LYS A 42 -10.55 -15.54 -14.74
C LYS A 42 -11.12 -14.45 -15.63
N GLN A 43 -10.39 -13.34 -15.79
CA GLN A 43 -10.84 -12.11 -16.46
C GLN A 43 -10.12 -11.89 -17.80
N HIS A 44 -8.96 -12.51 -17.99
CA HIS A 44 -8.13 -12.39 -19.19
C HIS A 44 -7.81 -13.76 -19.79
N ASP A 45 -7.83 -13.85 -21.12
CA ASP A 45 -7.54 -15.09 -21.86
C ASP A 45 -6.03 -15.38 -21.98
N ASP A 46 -5.20 -14.33 -22.07
CA ASP A 46 -3.75 -14.49 -22.09
C ASP A 46 -3.15 -14.52 -20.68
N ASN A 47 -2.37 -15.57 -20.41
CA ASN A 47 -1.67 -15.76 -19.14
C ASN A 47 -0.63 -14.65 -18.89
N VAL A 48 0.05 -14.17 -19.94
CA VAL A 48 1.09 -13.13 -19.79
C VAL A 48 0.43 -11.81 -19.42
N GLU A 49 -0.64 -11.44 -20.11
CA GLU A 49 -1.48 -10.29 -19.78
C GLU A 49 -2.05 -10.40 -18.35
N ALA A 50 -2.64 -11.54 -17.98
CA ALA A 50 -3.16 -11.77 -16.64
C ALA A 50 -2.08 -11.58 -15.55
N MET A 51 -0.85 -12.03 -15.79
CA MET A 51 0.27 -11.84 -14.87
C MET A 51 0.71 -10.38 -14.79
N ALA A 52 0.73 -9.66 -15.91
CA ALA A 52 1.07 -8.24 -15.94
C ALA A 52 0.08 -7.40 -15.12
N TYR A 53 -1.22 -7.66 -15.26
CA TYR A 53 -2.25 -7.03 -14.45
C TYR A 53 -2.13 -7.41 -12.96
N ALA A 54 -1.84 -8.68 -12.66
CA ALA A 54 -1.66 -9.14 -11.28
C ALA A 54 -0.48 -8.44 -10.58
N ILE A 55 0.65 -8.28 -11.29
CA ILE A 55 1.80 -7.52 -10.78
C ILE A 55 1.40 -6.05 -10.59
N LYS A 56 0.77 -5.41 -11.58
CA LYS A 56 0.33 -4.01 -11.48
C LYS A 56 -0.58 -3.79 -10.27
N GLU A 57 -1.54 -4.69 -10.04
CA GLU A 57 -2.50 -4.58 -8.93
C GLU A 57 -1.83 -4.81 -7.57
N THR A 58 -0.93 -5.78 -7.46
CA THR A 58 -0.36 -6.17 -6.16
C THR A 58 0.94 -5.44 -5.81
N PHE A 59 1.63 -4.83 -6.77
CA PHE A 59 2.97 -4.26 -6.56
C PHE A 59 2.98 -3.23 -5.42
N ILE A 60 2.05 -2.28 -5.39
CA ILE A 60 2.00 -1.25 -4.34
C ILE A 60 1.79 -1.88 -2.97
N SER A 61 0.91 -2.89 -2.88
CA SER A 61 0.62 -3.61 -1.63
C SER A 61 1.85 -4.39 -1.15
N ILE A 62 2.49 -5.16 -2.05
CA ILE A 62 3.67 -5.99 -1.73
C ILE A 62 4.89 -5.11 -1.40
N ALA A 63 5.11 -4.02 -2.15
CA ALA A 63 6.21 -3.09 -1.91
C ALA A 63 6.05 -2.35 -0.57
N SER A 64 4.83 -1.90 -0.23
CA SER A 64 4.57 -1.23 1.06
C SER A 64 4.77 -2.20 2.23
N SER A 65 4.24 -3.42 2.09
CA SER A 65 4.36 -4.52 3.05
C SER A 65 5.83 -4.95 3.30
N SER A 66 6.60 -5.13 2.21
CA SER A 66 8.03 -5.45 2.32
C SER A 66 8.82 -4.30 2.92
N LEU A 67 8.50 -3.05 2.60
CA LEU A 67 9.15 -1.87 3.19
C LEU A 67 8.89 -1.79 4.70
N THR A 68 7.66 -2.05 5.17
CA THR A 68 7.35 -2.10 6.61
C THR A 68 8.11 -3.22 7.32
N THR A 69 8.23 -4.38 6.69
CA THR A 69 8.99 -5.52 7.22
C THR A 69 10.49 -5.20 7.30
N ILE A 70 11.06 -4.61 6.24
CA ILE A 70 12.46 -4.16 6.21
C ILE A 70 12.70 -3.15 7.34
N ALA A 71 11.82 -2.17 7.50
CA ALA A 71 11.96 -1.15 8.53
C ALA A 71 11.86 -1.73 9.95
N GLY A 72 10.96 -2.68 10.18
CA GLY A 72 10.84 -3.40 11.45
C GLY A 72 12.11 -4.16 11.81
N PHE A 73 12.79 -4.79 10.83
CA PHE A 73 14.08 -5.43 11.07
C PHE A 73 15.23 -4.44 11.24
N LEU A 74 15.26 -3.36 10.45
CA LEU A 74 16.28 -2.32 10.60
C LEU A 74 16.21 -1.60 11.95
N ALA A 75 15.03 -1.56 12.58
CA ALA A 75 14.90 -1.04 13.94
C ALA A 75 15.75 -1.83 14.97
N LEU A 76 16.03 -3.12 14.74
CA LEU A 76 16.96 -3.89 15.59
C LEU A 76 18.39 -3.36 15.55
N CYS A 77 18.77 -2.58 14.53
CA CYS A 77 20.09 -1.95 14.46
C CYS A 77 20.28 -0.82 15.47
N PHE A 78 19.21 -0.35 16.12
CA PHE A 78 19.26 0.63 17.19
C PHE A 78 19.57 0.01 18.56
N MET A 79 19.71 -1.32 18.64
CA MET A 79 20.20 -1.98 19.85
C MET A 79 21.69 -1.73 20.04
N SER A 80 22.08 -1.43 21.28
CA SER A 80 23.47 -1.39 21.72
C SER A 80 24.08 -2.79 21.71
N TYR A 81 23.27 -3.82 21.99
CA TYR A 81 23.67 -5.21 21.88
C TYR A 81 23.88 -5.63 20.43
N LYS A 82 25.14 -5.93 20.05
CA LYS A 82 25.58 -6.19 18.66
C LYS A 82 24.73 -7.22 17.90
N MET A 83 24.16 -8.19 18.59
CA MET A 83 23.31 -9.20 17.97
C MET A 83 22.07 -8.61 17.28
N GLY A 84 21.54 -7.48 17.79
CA GLY A 84 20.44 -6.77 17.16
C GLY A 84 20.81 -6.26 15.77
N LYS A 85 22.00 -5.66 15.62
CA LYS A 85 22.54 -5.22 14.33
C LYS A 85 22.73 -6.39 13.36
N ASP A 86 23.30 -7.50 13.82
CA ASP A 86 23.48 -8.70 12.97
C ASP A 86 22.13 -9.23 12.48
N LEU A 87 21.17 -9.43 13.38
CA LEU A 87 19.85 -9.95 13.05
C LEU A 87 19.08 -9.01 12.13
N GLY A 88 19.05 -7.71 12.44
CA GLY A 88 18.34 -6.69 11.67
C GLY A 88 18.83 -6.59 10.24
N ILE A 89 20.14 -6.47 10.02
CA ILE A 89 20.73 -6.36 8.68
C ILE A 89 20.51 -7.65 7.88
N VAL A 90 20.67 -8.81 8.53
CA VAL A 90 20.56 -10.10 7.85
C VAL A 90 19.11 -10.40 7.42
N MET A 91 18.13 -10.06 8.26
CA MET A 91 16.72 -10.22 7.91
C MET A 91 16.28 -9.20 6.86
N ALA A 92 16.62 -7.92 7.02
CA ALA A 92 16.25 -6.85 6.09
C ALA A 92 16.70 -7.15 4.65
N LYS A 93 17.96 -7.57 4.45
CA LYS A 93 18.45 -7.93 3.10
C LYS A 93 17.73 -9.15 2.53
N GLY A 94 17.39 -10.13 3.37
CA GLY A 94 16.66 -11.30 2.92
C GLY A 94 15.28 -10.91 2.40
N VAL A 95 14.61 -9.95 3.05
CA VAL A 95 13.31 -9.43 2.59
C VAL A 95 13.44 -8.71 1.26
N VAL A 96 14.49 -7.89 1.07
CA VAL A 96 14.79 -7.23 -0.21
C VAL A 96 14.99 -8.25 -1.33
N PHE A 97 15.81 -9.29 -1.13
CA PHE A 97 15.99 -10.34 -2.13
C PHE A 97 14.71 -11.15 -2.36
N GLY A 98 13.92 -11.38 -1.33
CA GLY A 98 12.60 -12.01 -1.42
C GLY A 98 11.63 -11.20 -2.29
N LEU A 99 11.55 -9.89 -2.08
CA LEU A 99 10.73 -8.98 -2.88
C LEU A 99 11.14 -9.01 -4.35
N ILE A 100 12.44 -8.82 -4.64
CA ILE A 100 12.96 -8.86 -6.02
C ILE A 100 12.62 -10.19 -6.68
N SER A 101 12.85 -11.31 -5.98
CA SER A 101 12.54 -12.65 -6.50
C SER A 101 11.04 -12.84 -6.74
N CYS A 102 10.19 -12.31 -5.85
CA CYS A 102 8.74 -12.40 -5.97
C CYS A 102 8.20 -11.63 -7.17
N VAL A 103 8.75 -10.46 -7.53
CA VAL A 103 8.24 -9.67 -8.66
C VAL A 103 8.92 -9.99 -10.00
N THR A 104 10.03 -10.73 -9.99
CA THR A 104 10.77 -11.08 -11.22
C THR A 104 10.79 -12.58 -11.50
N ILE A 105 11.36 -13.37 -10.59
CA ILE A 105 11.61 -14.80 -10.79
C ILE A 105 10.31 -15.60 -10.70
N LEU A 106 9.47 -15.31 -9.70
CA LEU A 106 8.24 -16.06 -9.45
C LEU A 106 7.23 -15.97 -10.62
N PRO A 107 6.90 -14.79 -11.18
CA PRO A 107 6.08 -14.67 -12.38
C PRO A 107 6.59 -15.50 -13.54
N SER A 108 7.90 -15.42 -13.80
CA SER A 108 8.55 -16.16 -14.87
C SER A 108 8.41 -17.67 -14.69
N LEU A 109 8.61 -18.17 -13.46
CA LEU A 109 8.43 -19.58 -13.14
C LEU A 109 6.97 -20.03 -13.26
N ILE A 110 6.02 -19.23 -12.77
CA ILE A 110 4.60 -19.53 -12.89
C ILE A 110 4.19 -19.64 -14.36
N LEU A 111 4.62 -18.70 -15.22
CA LEU A 111 4.30 -18.72 -16.64
C LEU A 111 4.90 -19.92 -17.37
N ILE A 112 6.17 -20.26 -17.09
CA ILE A 112 6.85 -21.44 -17.68
C ILE A 112 6.13 -22.74 -17.27
N PHE A 113 5.72 -22.85 -16.01
CA PHE A 113 5.13 -24.06 -15.46
C PHE A 113 3.59 -24.05 -15.45
N ASP A 114 2.92 -23.05 -16.03
CA ASP A 114 1.47 -22.85 -15.92
C ASP A 114 0.67 -24.10 -16.33
N LYS A 115 1.09 -24.77 -17.40
CA LYS A 115 0.46 -26.03 -17.88
C LYS A 115 0.61 -27.18 -16.90
N LEU A 116 1.76 -27.29 -16.22
CA LEU A 116 1.98 -28.31 -15.20
C LEU A 116 1.19 -27.98 -13.94
N ILE A 117 1.23 -26.73 -13.51
CA ILE A 117 0.50 -26.24 -12.34
C ILE A 117 -1.00 -26.48 -12.53
N SER A 118 -1.58 -26.04 -13.64
CA SER A 118 -3.01 -26.22 -13.95
C SER A 118 -3.45 -27.69 -13.98
N LYS A 119 -2.60 -28.58 -14.51
CA LYS A 119 -2.87 -30.03 -14.52
C LYS A 119 -2.89 -30.64 -13.10
N THR A 120 -2.09 -30.11 -12.19
CA THR A 120 -1.97 -30.61 -10.81
C THR A 120 -2.75 -29.78 -9.78
N MET A 121 -3.46 -28.74 -10.21
CA MET A 121 -4.22 -27.89 -9.29
C MET A 121 -5.35 -28.68 -8.62
N HIS A 122 -5.34 -28.69 -7.30
CA HIS A 122 -6.43 -29.24 -6.49
C HIS A 122 -7.52 -28.17 -6.30
N LYS A 123 -8.72 -28.61 -5.89
CA LYS A 123 -9.77 -27.67 -5.48
C LYS A 123 -9.34 -26.95 -4.21
N SER A 124 -9.58 -25.64 -4.14
CA SER A 124 -9.28 -24.85 -2.93
C SER A 124 -9.91 -25.50 -1.69
N LEU A 125 -9.09 -25.72 -0.66
CA LEU A 125 -9.53 -26.23 0.63
C LEU A 125 -10.28 -25.16 1.44
N ILE A 126 -10.02 -23.88 1.15
CA ILE A 126 -10.65 -22.75 1.83
C ILE A 126 -12.00 -22.47 1.15
N PRO A 127 -13.13 -22.58 1.87
CA PRO A 127 -14.45 -22.37 1.28
C PRO A 127 -14.71 -20.90 0.95
N ASN A 128 -15.83 -20.61 0.29
CA ASN A 128 -16.24 -19.22 0.05
C ASN A 128 -16.43 -18.47 1.38
N MET A 129 -15.71 -17.37 1.54
CA MET A 129 -15.60 -16.60 2.78
C MET A 129 -16.74 -15.59 3.00
N ASN A 130 -17.72 -15.50 2.09
CA ASN A 130 -18.85 -14.57 2.19
C ASN A 130 -19.69 -14.76 3.46
N LYS A 131 -19.88 -16.00 3.92
CA LYS A 131 -20.62 -16.28 5.17
C LYS A 131 -19.85 -15.83 6.41
N PHE A 132 -18.55 -16.12 6.42
CA PHE A 132 -17.65 -15.69 7.49
C PHE A 132 -17.57 -14.17 7.56
N SER A 133 -17.38 -13.50 6.42
CA SER A 133 -17.31 -12.03 6.38
C SER A 133 -18.62 -11.38 6.82
N GLY A 134 -19.76 -11.93 6.41
CA GLY A 134 -21.08 -11.49 6.88
C GLY A 134 -21.27 -11.67 8.39
N PHE A 135 -20.79 -12.78 8.97
CA PHE A 135 -20.85 -13.04 10.41
C PHE A 135 -19.99 -12.05 11.21
N VAL A 136 -18.75 -11.81 10.77
CA VAL A 136 -17.83 -10.87 11.42
C VAL A 136 -18.36 -9.44 11.35
N THR A 137 -18.78 -8.99 10.16
CA THR A 137 -19.31 -7.63 9.97
C THR A 137 -20.65 -7.38 10.66
N LYS A 138 -21.49 -8.41 10.83
CA LYS A 138 -22.73 -8.30 11.60
C LYS A 138 -22.48 -8.13 13.10
N ASN A 139 -21.51 -8.86 13.65
CA ASN A 139 -21.24 -8.89 15.09
C ASN A 139 -20.00 -8.06 15.50
N TYR A 140 -19.56 -7.13 14.65
CA TYR A 140 -18.30 -6.40 14.80
C TYR A 140 -18.12 -5.72 16.17
N LEU A 141 -19.20 -5.15 16.76
CA LEU A 141 -19.14 -4.53 18.08
C LEU A 141 -18.80 -5.54 19.19
N ALA A 142 -19.37 -6.75 19.13
CA ALA A 142 -19.10 -7.78 20.13
C ALA A 142 -17.62 -8.19 20.09
N PHE A 143 -17.05 -8.34 18.89
CA PHE A 143 -15.64 -8.66 18.72
C PHE A 143 -14.70 -7.56 19.22
N VAL A 144 -15.03 -6.29 18.95
CA VAL A 144 -14.25 -5.15 19.47
C VAL A 144 -14.33 -5.10 21.00
N ILE A 145 -15.50 -5.33 21.59
CA ILE A 145 -15.66 -5.39 23.05
C ILE A 145 -14.83 -6.53 23.64
N ILE A 146 -14.88 -7.72 23.04
CA ILE A 146 -14.07 -8.87 23.48
C ILE A 146 -12.57 -8.54 23.38
N ALA A 147 -12.13 -7.90 22.30
CA ALA A 147 -10.74 -7.47 22.15
C ALA A 147 -10.32 -6.48 23.26
N ILE A 148 -11.15 -5.50 23.57
CA ILE A 148 -10.90 -4.56 24.68
C ILE A 148 -10.83 -5.29 26.03
N CYS A 149 -11.74 -6.24 26.28
CA CYS A 149 -11.72 -7.05 27.49
C CYS A 149 -10.46 -7.92 27.60
N LEU A 150 -9.96 -8.46 26.50
CA LEU A 150 -8.73 -9.25 26.45
C LEU A 150 -7.46 -8.40 26.55
N PHE A 151 -7.50 -7.14 26.11
CA PHE A 151 -6.34 -6.25 26.15
C PHE A 151 -5.81 -6.03 27.58
N ILE A 152 -6.69 -5.96 28.58
CA ILE A 152 -6.32 -5.76 29.99
C ILE A 152 -5.48 -6.93 30.53
N PRO A 153 -5.94 -8.19 30.53
CA PRO A 153 -5.10 -9.32 30.97
C PRO A 153 -3.86 -9.49 30.08
N SER A 154 -3.95 -9.24 28.76
CA SER A 154 -2.79 -9.32 27.87
C SER A 154 -1.68 -8.33 28.23
N THR A 155 -2.02 -7.07 28.55
CA THR A 155 -1.04 -6.05 28.97
C THR A 155 -0.41 -6.38 30.33
N ILE A 156 -1.19 -6.89 31.29
CA ILE A 156 -0.66 -7.35 32.58
C ILE A 156 0.31 -8.52 32.40
N GLY A 157 -0.07 -9.50 31.57
CA GLY A 157 0.80 -10.63 31.24
C GLY A 157 2.08 -10.18 30.53
N TYR A 158 1.97 -9.25 29.58
CA TYR A 158 3.13 -8.72 28.85
C TYR A 158 4.12 -7.99 29.76
N ALA A 159 3.63 -7.26 30.76
CA ALA A 159 4.46 -6.57 31.74
C ALA A 159 5.18 -7.55 32.70
N LYS A 160 4.56 -8.70 33.01
CA LYS A 160 5.07 -9.72 33.94
C LYS A 160 5.67 -10.96 33.28
N LYS A 161 5.93 -10.90 31.97
CA LYS A 161 6.44 -12.01 31.18
C LYS A 161 7.73 -12.62 31.80
N PRO A 162 7.84 -13.95 31.90
CA PRO A 162 9.01 -14.59 32.50
C PRO A 162 10.18 -14.59 31.52
N ILE A 163 11.24 -13.84 31.86
CA ILE A 163 12.45 -13.73 31.04
C ILE A 163 13.66 -14.16 31.85
N TYR A 164 14.46 -15.06 31.28
CA TYR A 164 15.77 -15.41 31.82
C TYR A 164 16.90 -14.86 30.93
N HIS A 165 18.01 -14.52 31.58
CA HIS A 165 19.23 -13.98 30.96
C HIS A 165 20.43 -14.93 31.11
N ASP A 166 20.19 -16.10 31.70
CA ASP A 166 21.16 -17.14 31.92
C ASP A 166 21.50 -17.84 30.59
N PHE A 167 22.76 -17.71 30.14
CA PHE A 167 23.25 -18.31 28.90
C PHE A 167 23.29 -19.83 28.95
N THR A 168 23.40 -20.43 30.13
CA THR A 168 23.34 -21.87 30.31
C THR A 168 21.95 -22.37 29.92
N LYS A 169 20.91 -21.72 30.44
CA LYS A 169 19.51 -22.03 30.10
C LYS A 169 19.16 -21.80 28.64
N ILE A 170 19.87 -20.89 27.96
CA ILE A 170 19.72 -20.65 26.52
C ILE A 170 20.20 -21.87 25.71
N LEU A 171 21.21 -22.58 26.20
CA LEU A 171 21.83 -23.72 25.50
C LEU A 171 21.25 -25.08 25.93
N GLU A 172 20.41 -25.10 26.96
CA GLU A 172 19.69 -26.30 27.41
C GLU A 172 18.74 -26.86 26.33
N THR A 173 18.52 -28.18 26.37
CA THR A 173 17.61 -28.92 25.49
C THR A 173 16.50 -29.57 26.32
N GLU A 174 15.24 -29.59 25.84
CA GLU A 174 14.07 -30.05 26.62
C GLU A 174 14.08 -31.55 26.99
N ASP A 175 14.70 -32.42 26.19
CA ASP A 175 14.52 -33.88 26.29
C ASP A 175 15.75 -34.66 26.79
N GLY A 176 16.82 -33.99 27.23
CA GLY A 176 18.02 -34.66 27.75
C GLY A 176 18.81 -35.49 26.73
N GLU A 177 18.47 -35.43 25.43
CA GLU A 177 19.28 -36.01 24.34
C GLU A 177 20.27 -35.00 23.71
N GLY A 178 20.18 -33.73 24.09
CA GLY A 178 21.16 -32.70 23.76
C GLY A 178 22.29 -32.60 24.78
N ILE A 179 22.92 -31.43 24.89
CA ILE A 179 23.94 -31.22 25.93
C ILE A 179 23.23 -31.22 27.29
N ASN A 180 23.32 -32.32 28.04
CA ASN A 180 22.79 -32.35 29.40
C ASN A 180 23.57 -31.36 30.28
N GLN A 181 22.92 -30.80 31.30
CA GLN A 181 23.62 -30.05 32.35
C GLN A 181 24.79 -30.87 32.94
N ASP A 182 24.64 -32.19 32.96
CA ASP A 182 25.64 -33.16 33.42
C ASP A 182 26.87 -33.29 32.48
N ASP A 183 26.75 -32.89 31.21
CA ASP A 183 27.83 -32.98 30.22
C ASP A 183 28.69 -31.70 30.17
N ILE A 184 28.16 -30.57 30.64
CA ILE A 184 28.90 -29.30 30.69
C ILE A 184 29.63 -29.22 32.03
N LEU A 185 30.94 -29.46 31.99
CA LEU A 185 31.81 -29.45 33.17
C LEU A 185 31.66 -28.21 34.06
N SER A 186 31.39 -27.02 33.48
CA SER A 186 31.17 -25.80 34.27
C SER A 186 29.87 -25.82 35.05
N ILE A 187 28.78 -26.34 34.47
CA ILE A 187 27.48 -26.46 35.16
C ILE A 187 27.57 -27.49 36.28
N VAL A 188 28.21 -28.63 36.02
CA VAL A 188 28.46 -29.66 37.04
C VAL A 188 29.29 -29.08 38.19
N ALA A 189 30.28 -28.23 37.89
CA ALA A 189 31.07 -27.55 38.91
C ALA A 189 30.21 -26.57 39.72
N ASP A 190 29.37 -25.76 39.07
CA ASP A 190 28.48 -24.80 39.75
C ASP A 190 27.42 -25.49 40.61
N MET A 191 26.85 -26.61 40.14
CA MET A 191 25.93 -27.44 40.93
C MET A 191 26.60 -27.99 42.18
N LYS A 192 27.80 -28.56 42.06
CA LYS A 192 28.57 -29.08 43.20
C LYS A 192 28.94 -27.97 44.18
N LEU A 193 29.36 -26.80 43.68
CA LEU A 193 29.65 -25.62 44.52
C LEU A 193 28.41 -25.16 45.29
N LYS A 194 27.24 -25.23 44.65
CA LYS A 194 25.96 -24.86 45.28
C LYS A 194 25.53 -25.87 46.33
N GLU A 195 25.60 -27.17 46.04
CA GLU A 195 25.17 -28.23 46.96
C GLU A 195 26.10 -28.39 48.16
N GLU A 196 27.42 -28.40 47.93
CA GLU A 196 28.40 -28.66 48.99
C GLU A 196 28.78 -27.39 49.77
N TYR A 197 28.86 -26.24 49.10
CA TYR A 197 29.39 -25.00 49.71
C TYR A 197 28.38 -23.86 49.77
N GLY A 198 27.15 -24.05 49.27
CA GLY A 198 26.13 -23.00 49.22
C GLY A 198 26.51 -21.83 48.32
N VAL A 199 27.43 -22.04 47.37
CA VAL A 199 27.92 -21.02 46.43
C VAL A 199 27.18 -21.16 45.11
N SER A 200 26.35 -20.18 44.78
CA SER A 200 25.55 -20.17 43.53
C SER A 200 26.11 -19.26 42.45
N SER A 201 27.03 -18.34 42.79
CA SER A 201 27.78 -17.56 41.80
C SER A 201 29.09 -17.04 42.41
N THR A 202 30.08 -16.78 41.54
CA THR A 202 31.37 -16.20 41.93
C THR A 202 31.55 -14.86 41.23
N HIS A 203 31.71 -13.79 42.02
CA HIS A 203 32.05 -12.47 41.52
C HIS A 203 33.56 -12.27 41.59
N MET A 204 34.10 -11.50 40.65
CA MET A 204 35.51 -11.19 40.58
C MET A 204 35.67 -9.68 40.73
N ILE A 205 36.55 -9.24 41.61
CA ILE A 205 36.89 -7.84 41.80
C ILE A 205 38.34 -7.67 41.37
N LEU A 206 38.58 -6.77 40.42
CA LEU A 206 39.91 -6.30 40.06
C LEU A 206 40.17 -4.96 40.76
N CYS A 207 41.21 -4.89 41.58
CA CYS A 207 41.65 -3.68 42.27
C CYS A 207 43.09 -3.34 41.90
N ASP A 208 43.54 -2.11 42.19
CA ASP A 208 44.93 -1.70 42.00
C ASP A 208 45.90 -2.66 42.72
N ALA A 209 46.87 -3.21 41.98
CA ALA A 209 47.89 -4.12 42.50
C ALA A 209 48.77 -3.51 43.61
N LYS A 210 48.78 -2.18 43.76
CA LYS A 210 49.52 -1.40 44.76
C LYS A 210 48.66 -0.96 45.94
N MET A 211 47.41 -1.41 46.03
CA MET A 211 46.53 -1.09 47.15
C MET A 211 47.19 -1.46 48.48
N ASN A 212 47.14 -0.53 49.43
CA ASN A 212 47.72 -0.74 50.76
C ASN A 212 47.01 -1.91 51.48
N ALA A 213 47.79 -2.81 52.09
CA ALA A 213 47.28 -3.97 52.81
C ALA A 213 46.21 -3.62 53.86
N THR A 214 46.37 -2.52 54.62
CA THR A 214 45.36 -2.09 55.61
C THR A 214 44.05 -1.70 54.95
N LYS A 215 44.10 -0.97 53.82
CA LYS A 215 42.90 -0.60 53.05
C LYS A 215 42.22 -1.84 52.48
N ALA A 216 43.01 -2.78 51.95
CA ALA A 216 42.51 -4.04 51.43
C ALA A 216 41.81 -4.86 52.53
N THR A 217 42.42 -5.03 53.71
CA THR A 217 41.79 -5.76 54.82
C THR A 217 40.49 -5.12 55.29
N THR A 218 40.42 -3.78 55.40
CA THR A 218 39.18 -3.10 55.76
C THR A 218 38.10 -3.32 54.71
N MET A 219 38.43 -3.15 53.42
CA MET A 219 37.53 -3.42 52.31
C MET A 219 36.99 -4.85 52.34
N LEU A 220 37.87 -5.86 52.49
CA LEU A 220 37.48 -7.28 52.57
C LEU A 220 36.47 -7.53 53.71
N SER A 221 36.70 -6.94 54.89
CA SER A 221 35.79 -7.07 56.03
C SER A 221 34.42 -6.43 55.81
N GLU A 222 34.32 -5.40 54.95
CA GLU A 222 33.05 -4.80 54.55
C GLU A 222 32.34 -5.65 53.49
N LEU A 223 33.08 -6.22 52.54
CA LEU A 223 32.55 -7.14 51.53
C LEU A 223 31.95 -8.39 52.18
N GLU A 224 32.62 -8.96 53.20
CA GLU A 224 32.11 -10.13 53.96
C GLU A 224 30.80 -9.86 54.70
N LYS A 225 30.54 -8.60 55.10
CA LYS A 225 29.28 -8.21 55.77
C LYS A 225 28.11 -8.03 54.81
N VAL A 226 28.36 -7.99 53.50
CA VAL A 226 27.29 -7.85 52.51
C VAL A 226 26.43 -9.11 52.54
N LYS A 227 25.11 -8.93 52.66
CA LYS A 227 24.15 -10.04 52.72
C LYS A 227 24.35 -10.99 51.53
N GLY A 228 24.42 -12.28 51.83
CA GLY A 228 24.57 -13.36 50.85
C GLY A 228 25.98 -13.61 50.35
N VAL A 229 26.99 -12.87 50.82
CA VAL A 229 28.40 -13.22 50.59
C VAL A 229 28.77 -14.36 51.53
N LYS A 230 29.34 -15.44 50.98
CA LYS A 230 29.78 -16.62 51.74
C LYS A 230 31.26 -16.61 52.04
N LEU A 231 32.05 -16.20 51.05
CA LEU A 231 33.50 -16.25 51.13
C LEU A 231 34.11 -15.16 50.27
N VAL A 232 35.09 -14.46 50.82
CA VAL A 232 35.92 -13.52 50.07
C VAL A 232 37.34 -14.07 50.05
N LEU A 233 37.81 -14.46 48.87
CA LEU A 233 39.16 -14.95 48.65
C LEU A 233 40.03 -13.85 48.07
N TRP A 234 41.15 -13.63 48.73
CA TRP A 234 42.16 -12.67 48.37
C TRP A 234 43.53 -13.35 48.46
N TYR A 235 44.56 -12.75 47.87
CA TYR A 235 45.93 -13.25 47.90
C TYR A 235 46.39 -13.66 49.32
N ASN A 236 46.21 -12.80 50.33
CA ASN A 236 46.55 -13.12 51.73
C ASN A 236 45.50 -13.97 52.46
N SER A 237 44.34 -14.28 51.86
CA SER A 237 43.39 -15.23 52.44
C SER A 237 43.82 -16.67 52.18
N LEU A 238 44.61 -16.91 51.12
CA LEU A 238 45.15 -18.23 50.73
C LEU A 238 46.51 -18.53 51.37
N VAL A 239 47.17 -17.48 51.87
CA VAL A 239 48.52 -17.50 52.43
C VAL A 239 48.36 -17.00 53.86
N SER A 240 48.52 -17.87 54.87
CA SER A 240 48.45 -17.38 56.27
C SER A 240 49.48 -16.27 56.48
N ASP A 241 49.21 -15.33 57.41
CA ASP A 241 50.12 -14.21 57.80
C ASP A 241 51.55 -14.65 58.20
N THR A 242 51.85 -15.95 58.13
CA THR A 242 53.06 -16.64 58.55
C THR A 242 53.94 -17.12 57.38
N ILE A 243 53.49 -17.01 56.12
CA ILE A 243 54.25 -17.47 54.95
C ILE A 243 54.81 -16.26 54.17
N PRO A 244 56.15 -16.10 54.06
CA PRO A 244 56.78 -15.06 53.25
C PRO A 244 56.37 -15.11 51.78
N GLU A 245 56.17 -13.93 51.16
CA GLU A 245 55.75 -13.76 49.77
C GLU A 245 56.65 -14.51 48.76
N GLU A 246 57.93 -14.71 49.13
CA GLU A 246 58.98 -15.38 48.35
C GLU A 246 58.82 -16.91 48.22
N ILE A 247 57.99 -17.55 49.05
CA ILE A 247 57.80 -19.02 49.06
C ILE A 247 56.59 -19.44 48.20
N ILE A 248 55.78 -18.48 47.76
CA ILE A 248 54.57 -18.74 46.98
C ILE A 248 54.96 -19.02 45.52
N PRO A 249 54.46 -20.12 44.91
CA PRO A 249 54.77 -20.43 43.52
C PRO A 249 54.41 -19.27 42.58
N ASP A 250 55.35 -18.86 41.71
CA ASP A 250 55.16 -17.79 40.72
C ASP A 250 53.88 -17.97 39.89
N ARG A 251 53.49 -19.22 39.64
CA ARG A 251 52.27 -19.58 38.93
C ARG A 251 51.00 -19.06 39.62
N LEU A 252 50.90 -19.11 40.95
CA LEU A 252 49.72 -18.63 41.69
C LEU A 252 49.71 -17.10 41.78
N THR A 253 50.88 -16.51 42.04
CA THR A 253 51.04 -15.04 42.08
C THR A 253 50.70 -14.41 40.74
N SER A 254 51.14 -15.01 39.62
CA SER A 254 50.83 -14.51 38.27
C SER A 254 49.36 -14.62 37.85
N ILE A 255 48.58 -15.52 38.46
CA ILE A 255 47.13 -15.66 38.21
C ILE A 255 46.34 -14.62 39.00
N LEU A 256 46.76 -14.33 40.23
CA LEU A 256 46.03 -13.46 41.15
C LEU A 256 46.50 -12.00 41.12
N LYS A 257 47.70 -11.72 40.60
CA LYS A 257 48.30 -10.39 40.56
C LYS A 257 49.06 -10.17 39.26
N SER A 258 48.78 -9.03 38.64
CA SER A 258 49.45 -8.50 37.45
C SER A 258 50.10 -7.14 37.79
N ASN A 259 50.77 -6.52 36.82
CA ASN A 259 51.43 -5.22 37.03
C ASN A 259 50.49 -4.11 37.54
N ASN A 260 49.22 -4.16 37.12
CA ASN A 260 48.23 -3.11 37.41
C ASN A 260 47.07 -3.59 38.26
N TRP A 261 46.75 -4.88 38.25
CA TRP A 261 45.54 -5.42 38.86
C TRP A 261 45.82 -6.59 39.78
N GLN A 262 45.08 -6.68 40.88
CA GLN A 262 44.98 -7.84 41.75
C GLN A 262 43.54 -8.33 41.80
N LEU A 263 43.36 -9.65 41.82
CA LEU A 263 42.07 -10.33 41.77
C LEU A 263 41.60 -10.72 43.18
N ILE A 264 40.36 -10.37 43.50
CA ILE A 264 39.62 -10.82 44.68
C ILE A 264 38.40 -11.61 44.17
N LEU A 265 38.16 -12.79 44.72
CA LEU A 265 36.97 -13.58 44.42
C LEU A 265 35.96 -13.45 45.55
N VAL A 266 34.70 -13.22 45.21
CA VAL A 266 33.60 -13.10 46.17
C VAL A 266 32.55 -14.14 45.80
N ASN A 267 32.44 -15.19 46.62
CA ASN A 267 31.44 -16.23 46.44
C ASN A 267 30.11 -15.79 47.05
N SER A 268 29.04 -15.93 46.28
CA SER A 268 27.69 -15.55 46.65
C SER A 268 26.77 -16.76 46.75
N GLU A 269 25.82 -16.70 47.68
CA GLU A 269 24.72 -17.67 47.76
C GLU A 269 23.65 -17.44 46.69
N TYR A 270 23.62 -16.24 46.08
CA TYR A 270 22.64 -15.87 45.08
C TYR A 270 23.07 -16.34 43.69
N THR A 271 22.12 -16.86 42.92
CA THR A 271 22.33 -17.22 41.51
C THR A 271 22.39 -15.95 40.65
N ALA A 272 23.22 -15.97 39.61
CA ALA A 272 23.27 -14.92 38.60
C ALA A 272 21.87 -14.64 38.01
N SER A 273 21.65 -13.42 37.49
CA SER A 273 20.36 -12.91 36.99
C SER A 273 19.23 -12.68 38.01
N THR A 274 19.40 -13.00 39.29
CA THR A 274 18.38 -12.75 40.33
C THR A 274 18.43 -11.31 40.85
N THR A 275 17.29 -10.77 41.29
CA THR A 275 17.21 -9.43 41.88
C THR A 275 18.11 -9.28 43.11
N ASP A 276 18.20 -10.31 43.94
CA ASP A 276 19.06 -10.30 45.14
C ASP A 276 20.54 -10.25 44.76
N CYS A 277 20.97 -11.00 43.74
CA CYS A 277 22.32 -10.93 43.22
C CYS A 277 22.63 -9.55 42.62
N ASN A 278 21.70 -8.99 41.84
CA ASN A 278 21.86 -7.65 41.25
C ASN A 278 22.01 -6.55 42.31
N ASN A 279 21.26 -6.63 43.41
CA ASN A 279 21.36 -5.73 44.56
C ASN A 279 22.68 -5.93 45.31
N GLN A 280 23.12 -7.19 45.49
CA GLN A 280 24.41 -7.50 46.09
C GLN A 280 25.55 -6.89 45.28
N LEU A 281 25.54 -7.04 43.94
CA LEU A 281 26.55 -6.45 43.05
C LEU A 281 26.61 -4.92 43.18
N GLU A 282 25.49 -4.21 43.40
CA GLU A 282 25.53 -2.75 43.65
C GLU A 282 26.21 -2.40 44.95
N ASN A 283 25.93 -3.16 46.00
CA ASN A 283 26.54 -2.94 47.30
C ASN A 283 28.04 -3.24 47.25
N LEU A 284 28.43 -4.35 46.62
CA LEU A 284 29.84 -4.69 46.39
C LEU A 284 30.53 -3.58 45.56
N ASN A 285 29.91 -3.13 44.46
CA ASN A 285 30.47 -2.09 43.62
C ASN A 285 30.61 -0.74 44.37
N LYS A 286 29.63 -0.38 45.22
CA LYS A 286 29.73 0.83 46.07
C LYS A 286 30.87 0.72 47.08
N ILE A 287 31.05 -0.44 47.69
CA ILE A 287 32.13 -0.67 48.66
C ILE A 287 33.48 -0.55 47.95
N ILE A 288 33.72 -1.29 46.87
CA ILE A 288 35.03 -1.28 46.21
C ILE A 288 35.41 0.11 45.70
N LYS A 289 34.45 0.90 45.19
CA LYS A 289 34.68 2.27 44.71
C LYS A 289 35.08 3.24 45.81
N ASN A 290 34.76 2.98 47.08
CA ASN A 290 35.24 3.81 48.19
C ASN A 290 36.73 3.61 48.49
N TYR A 291 37.33 2.50 48.05
CA TYR A 291 38.73 2.16 48.31
C TYR A 291 39.62 2.32 47.08
N ASP A 292 39.07 2.07 45.89
CA ASP A 292 39.74 2.21 44.61
C ASP A 292 38.72 2.63 43.52
N ASP A 293 38.85 3.88 43.06
CA ASP A 293 38.01 4.45 42.01
C ASP A 293 38.10 3.67 40.69
N ASN A 294 39.23 2.98 40.45
CA ASN A 294 39.45 2.17 39.25
C ASN A 294 39.02 0.72 39.43
N ALA A 295 38.60 0.30 40.62
CA ALA A 295 38.20 -1.10 40.85
C ALA A 295 37.06 -1.52 39.93
N MET A 296 37.13 -2.75 39.41
CA MET A 296 36.14 -3.31 38.50
C MET A 296 35.51 -4.55 39.12
N LEU A 297 34.18 -4.57 39.18
CA LEU A 297 33.41 -5.77 39.50
C LEU A 297 33.06 -6.49 38.20
N ILE A 298 33.62 -7.68 38.01
CA ILE A 298 33.48 -8.51 36.83
C ILE A 298 33.04 -9.94 37.22
N GLY A 299 32.85 -10.80 36.23
CA GLY A 299 32.35 -12.16 36.40
C GLY A 299 30.98 -12.34 35.75
N GLU A 300 30.46 -13.56 35.80
CA GLU A 300 29.22 -13.94 35.12
C GLU A 300 28.03 -13.08 35.58
N ALA A 301 27.81 -12.95 36.88
CA ALA A 301 26.67 -12.19 37.41
C ALA A 301 26.74 -10.69 37.09
N ALA A 302 27.94 -10.10 37.13
CA ALA A 302 28.16 -8.71 36.72
C ALA A 302 27.87 -8.52 35.22
N CYS A 303 28.38 -9.41 34.37
CA CYS A 303 28.10 -9.40 32.93
C CYS A 303 26.61 -9.58 32.63
N THR A 304 25.93 -10.47 33.35
CA THR A 304 24.49 -10.72 33.20
C THR A 304 23.66 -9.53 33.68
N LYS A 305 24.08 -8.85 34.74
CA LYS A 305 23.46 -7.60 35.18
C LYS A 305 23.61 -6.49 34.12
N ASP A 306 24.81 -6.32 33.57
CA ASP A 306 25.07 -5.37 32.50
C ASP A 306 24.21 -5.69 31.29
N LEU A 307 24.13 -6.97 30.91
CA LEU A 307 23.25 -7.45 29.85
C LEU A 307 21.80 -7.06 30.09
N ILE A 308 21.22 -7.37 31.27
CA ILE A 308 19.84 -7.00 31.63
C ILE A 308 19.63 -5.49 31.43
N SER A 309 20.52 -4.68 32.02
CA SER A 309 20.40 -3.22 31.99
C SER A 309 20.47 -2.63 30.58
N ILE A 310 21.36 -3.17 29.73
CA ILE A 310 21.50 -2.77 28.33
C ILE A 310 20.26 -3.19 27.54
N THR A 311 19.82 -4.45 27.70
CA THR A 311 18.70 -4.99 26.93
C THR A 311 17.37 -4.35 27.29
N ASP A 312 17.16 -3.96 28.56
CA ASP A 312 15.95 -3.25 29.00
C ASP A 312 15.79 -1.89 28.31
N VAL A 313 16.91 -1.19 28.08
CA VAL A 313 16.92 0.07 27.30
C VAL A 313 16.71 -0.24 25.83
N ASP A 314 17.49 -1.17 25.28
CA ASP A 314 17.43 -1.56 23.87
C ASP A 314 16.02 -1.97 23.44
N PHE A 315 15.29 -2.75 24.25
CA PHE A 315 13.93 -3.20 23.92
C PHE A 315 12.93 -2.05 23.82
N LYS A 316 13.04 -1.05 24.70
CA LYS A 316 12.19 0.15 24.64
C LYS A 316 12.51 0.98 23.40
N VAL A 317 13.79 1.16 23.10
CA VAL A 317 14.25 1.90 21.93
C VAL A 317 13.78 1.22 20.64
N VAL A 318 14.03 -0.08 20.49
CA VAL A 318 13.61 -0.84 19.31
C VAL A 318 12.10 -0.79 19.12
N SER A 319 11.32 -1.03 20.18
CA SER A 319 9.85 -0.99 20.09
C SER A 319 9.36 0.38 19.60
N LEU A 320 9.87 1.47 20.18
CA LEU A 320 9.49 2.83 19.79
C LEU A 320 9.90 3.16 18.35
N VAL A 321 11.13 2.83 17.95
CA VAL A 321 11.65 3.09 16.61
C VAL A 321 10.89 2.27 15.56
N SER A 322 10.63 0.98 15.82
CA SER A 322 9.84 0.12 14.92
C SER A 322 8.44 0.68 14.70
N ILE A 323 7.73 1.04 15.79
CA ILE A 323 6.39 1.64 15.70
C ILE A 323 6.43 2.93 14.89
N ALA A 324 7.42 3.80 15.14
CA ALA A 324 7.55 5.06 14.41
C ALA A 324 7.80 4.85 12.91
N PHE A 325 8.70 3.93 12.53
CA PHE A 325 8.95 3.63 11.12
C PHE A 325 7.73 3.06 10.42
N ILE A 326 7.06 2.08 11.03
CA ILE A 326 5.86 1.49 10.45
C ILE A 326 4.73 2.53 10.35
N PHE A 327 4.55 3.36 11.37
CA PHE A 327 3.60 4.46 11.33
C PHE A 327 3.83 5.38 10.14
N VAL A 328 5.08 5.82 9.94
CA VAL A 328 5.45 6.72 8.84
C VAL A 328 5.23 6.05 7.48
N ILE A 329 5.62 4.80 7.31
CA ILE A 329 5.44 4.08 6.03
C ILE A 329 3.95 3.93 5.72
N ILE A 330 3.15 3.46 6.68
CA ILE A 330 1.70 3.30 6.50
C ILE A 330 1.02 4.65 6.20
N LEU A 331 1.49 5.74 6.82
CA LEU A 331 0.98 7.09 6.58
C LEU A 331 1.18 7.48 5.11
N PHE A 332 2.35 7.22 4.54
CA PHE A 332 2.63 7.48 3.12
C PHE A 332 1.89 6.52 2.20
N THR A 333 1.80 5.22 2.55
CA THR A 333 1.10 4.21 1.76
C THR A 333 -0.39 4.54 1.61
N PHE A 334 -1.08 4.89 2.71
CA PHE A 334 -2.52 5.12 2.67
C PHE A 334 -2.93 6.59 2.54
N LYS A 335 -1.99 7.53 2.67
CA LYS A 335 -2.26 8.99 2.70
C LYS A 335 -3.36 9.34 3.71
N SER A 336 -3.33 8.69 4.87
CA SER A 336 -4.29 8.88 5.97
C SER A 336 -3.56 8.78 7.30
N ILE A 337 -3.83 9.70 8.23
CA ILE A 337 -3.22 9.68 9.57
C ILE A 337 -3.91 8.69 10.53
N THR A 338 -5.18 8.37 10.27
CA THR A 338 -5.98 7.49 11.15
C THR A 338 -5.63 6.02 10.95
N LEU A 339 -5.39 5.60 9.71
CA LEU A 339 -5.08 4.20 9.37
C LEU A 339 -3.81 3.68 10.06
N PRO A 340 -2.66 4.40 10.08
CA PRO A 340 -1.48 4.02 10.86
C PRO A 340 -1.78 3.75 12.34
N VAL A 341 -2.60 4.59 12.98
CA VAL A 341 -2.96 4.42 14.40
C VAL A 341 -3.74 3.13 14.60
N ILE A 342 -4.77 2.89 13.77
CA ILE A 342 -5.62 1.69 13.88
C ILE A 342 -4.80 0.43 13.63
N LEU A 343 -3.96 0.45 12.58
CA LEU A 343 -3.14 -0.68 12.18
C LEU A 343 -2.11 -1.02 13.26
N VAL A 344 -1.33 -0.04 13.73
CA VAL A 344 -0.36 -0.25 14.82
C VAL A 344 -1.06 -0.74 16.10
N ALA A 345 -2.22 -0.17 16.46
CA ALA A 345 -2.94 -0.59 17.65
C ALA A 345 -3.38 -2.07 17.59
N ILE A 346 -3.86 -2.55 16.44
CA ILE A 346 -4.24 -3.96 16.30
C ILE A 346 -3.01 -4.89 16.29
N ILE A 347 -1.88 -4.40 15.79
CA ILE A 347 -0.62 -5.15 15.79
C ILE A 347 -0.11 -5.33 17.22
N GLU A 348 -0.03 -4.23 17.98
CA GLU A 348 0.39 -4.27 19.39
C GLU A 348 -0.56 -5.11 20.24
N PHE A 349 -1.86 -5.05 19.97
CA PHE A 349 -2.83 -5.94 20.61
C PHE A 349 -2.48 -7.43 20.40
N ALA A 350 -2.16 -7.84 19.17
CA ALA A 350 -1.78 -9.22 18.88
C ALA A 350 -0.44 -9.63 19.53
N ILE A 351 0.52 -8.71 19.59
CA ILE A 351 1.82 -8.94 20.26
C ILE A 351 1.62 -9.10 21.77
N PHE A 352 0.85 -8.21 22.41
CA PHE A 352 0.56 -8.29 23.83
C PHE A 352 -0.23 -9.53 24.19
N LEU A 353 -1.15 -9.96 23.34
CA LEU A 353 -1.87 -11.21 23.54
C LEU A 353 -0.92 -12.41 23.44
N ASN A 354 -0.08 -12.45 22.39
CA ASN A 354 0.89 -13.52 22.20
C ASN A 354 1.92 -13.58 23.34
N LEU A 355 2.68 -12.51 23.57
CA LEU A 355 3.72 -12.51 24.60
C LEU A 355 3.14 -12.48 26.01
N GLY A 356 2.00 -11.84 26.24
CA GLY A 356 1.37 -11.80 27.57
C GLY A 356 0.81 -13.15 28.03
N LEU A 357 0.41 -14.03 27.10
CA LEU A 357 -0.03 -15.38 27.43
C LEU A 357 1.06 -16.22 28.11
N THR A 358 2.35 -15.94 27.81
CA THR A 358 3.49 -16.67 28.41
C THR A 358 3.52 -16.57 29.94
N PHE A 359 3.09 -15.44 30.51
CA PHE A 359 2.99 -15.27 31.96
C PHE A 359 1.97 -16.22 32.57
N TYR A 360 0.82 -16.38 31.91
CA TYR A 360 -0.26 -17.26 32.40
C TYR A 360 0.04 -18.73 32.17
N THR A 361 0.72 -19.07 31.08
CA THR A 361 1.16 -20.44 30.78
C THR A 361 2.46 -20.82 31.49
N LYS A 362 3.11 -19.87 32.19
CA LYS A 362 4.42 -20.04 32.85
C LYS A 362 5.49 -20.58 31.89
N THR A 363 5.47 -20.06 30.66
CA THR A 363 6.44 -20.45 29.63
C THR A 363 7.62 -19.50 29.70
N ASP A 364 8.74 -19.97 30.26
CA ASP A 364 9.97 -19.21 30.35
C ASP A 364 10.59 -18.98 28.97
N MET A 365 11.15 -17.80 28.73
CA MET A 365 11.79 -17.47 27.46
C MET A 365 13.08 -16.70 27.66
N ALA A 366 14.03 -16.92 26.75
CA ALA A 366 15.27 -16.17 26.73
C ALA A 366 15.01 -14.68 26.43
N PHE A 367 15.84 -13.79 27.00
CA PHE A 367 15.71 -12.34 26.84
C PHE A 367 15.57 -11.84 25.40
N ILE A 368 16.20 -12.53 24.44
CA ILE A 368 16.13 -12.16 23.03
C ILE A 368 14.76 -12.40 22.38
N ILE A 369 13.99 -13.36 22.90
CA ILE A 369 12.76 -13.82 22.25
C ILE A 369 11.73 -12.68 22.13
N PRO A 370 11.40 -11.92 23.19
CA PRO A 370 10.45 -10.81 23.09
C PRO A 370 10.76 -9.80 21.98
N VAL A 371 12.02 -9.41 21.80
CA VAL A 371 12.37 -8.40 20.77
C VAL A 371 12.30 -8.99 19.36
N CYS A 372 12.68 -10.25 19.17
CA CYS A 372 12.51 -10.95 17.90
C CYS A 372 11.03 -11.12 17.56
N ILE A 373 10.21 -11.62 18.49
CA ILE A 373 8.77 -11.78 18.28
C ILE A 373 8.13 -10.43 17.97
N SER A 374 8.44 -9.39 18.74
CA SER A 374 7.85 -8.06 18.52
C SER A 374 8.21 -7.52 17.14
N THR A 375 9.47 -7.62 16.69
CA THR A 375 9.87 -7.09 15.38
C THR A 375 9.37 -7.92 14.21
N ILE A 376 9.40 -9.26 14.31
CA ILE A 376 8.92 -10.16 13.26
C ILE A 376 7.41 -10.08 13.12
N GLN A 377 6.68 -10.15 14.24
CA GLN A 377 5.22 -10.12 14.24
C GLN A 377 4.71 -8.73 13.82
N LEU A 378 5.39 -7.66 14.20
CA LEU A 378 5.08 -6.31 13.73
C LEU A 378 5.35 -6.16 12.22
N GLY A 379 6.32 -6.87 11.64
CA GLY A 379 6.50 -6.95 10.18
C GLY A 379 5.39 -7.73 9.48
N SER A 380 5.21 -9.01 9.84
CA SER A 380 4.30 -9.91 9.10
C SER A 380 2.81 -9.61 9.33
N LEU A 381 2.41 -9.12 10.51
CA LEU A 381 1.01 -8.77 10.77
C LEU A 381 0.59 -7.50 10.03
N VAL A 382 1.52 -6.56 9.84
CA VAL A 382 1.26 -5.36 9.04
C VAL A 382 0.81 -5.74 7.64
N ASP A 383 1.39 -6.78 7.05
CA ASP A 383 1.09 -7.23 5.70
C ASP A 383 -0.39 -7.61 5.56
N TYR A 384 -0.92 -8.39 6.50
CA TYR A 384 -2.32 -8.80 6.53
C TYR A 384 -3.26 -7.61 6.71
N ALA A 385 -2.85 -6.70 7.58
CA ALA A 385 -3.63 -5.53 7.94
C ALA A 385 -3.65 -4.50 6.78
N ILE A 386 -2.53 -4.31 6.09
CA ILE A 386 -2.40 -3.50 4.86
C ILE A 386 -3.27 -4.10 3.76
N LEU A 387 -3.22 -5.42 3.53
CA LEU A 387 -4.00 -6.06 2.48
C LEU A 387 -5.50 -5.84 2.68
N LEU A 388 -6.03 -6.15 3.88
CA LEU A 388 -7.44 -5.98 4.19
C LEU A 388 -7.86 -4.50 4.08
N THR A 389 -7.02 -3.59 4.59
CA THR A 389 -7.30 -2.14 4.56
C THR A 389 -7.24 -1.58 3.15
N SER A 390 -6.32 -2.07 2.31
CA SER A 390 -6.23 -1.68 0.89
C SER A 390 -7.48 -2.09 0.13
N LYS A 391 -7.96 -3.32 0.33
CA LYS A 391 -9.24 -3.76 -0.27
C LYS A 391 -10.42 -2.99 0.28
N TYR A 392 -10.48 -2.72 1.60
CA TYR A 392 -11.53 -1.88 2.19
C TYR A 392 -11.55 -0.48 1.56
N LYS A 393 -10.38 0.16 1.42
CA LYS A 393 -10.27 1.48 0.79
C LYS A 393 -10.73 1.42 -0.67
N LYS A 394 -10.32 0.40 -1.43
CA LYS A 394 -10.77 0.15 -2.82
C LYS A 394 -12.29 0.02 -2.90
N GLU A 395 -12.90 -0.80 -2.05
CA GLU A 395 -14.36 -0.99 -2.04
C GLU A 395 -15.13 0.27 -1.57
N ARG A 396 -14.57 1.07 -0.66
CA ARG A 396 -15.14 2.37 -0.28
C ARG A 396 -15.06 3.41 -1.39
N LEU A 397 -13.97 3.41 -2.16
CA LEU A 397 -13.81 4.21 -3.39
C LEU A 397 -14.72 3.73 -4.54
N ASN A 398 -15.34 2.56 -4.41
CA ASN A 398 -16.31 2.00 -5.35
C ASN A 398 -17.76 2.16 -4.86
N ASN A 399 -18.08 3.23 -4.12
CA ASN A 399 -19.46 3.56 -3.71
C ASN A 399 -20.18 2.61 -2.72
N LYS A 400 -19.51 1.59 -2.18
CA LYS A 400 -20.16 0.68 -1.23
C LYS A 400 -20.31 1.29 0.16
N ASP A 401 -21.40 0.98 0.88
CA ASP A 401 -21.57 1.35 2.29
C ASP A 401 -20.40 0.82 3.15
N ARG A 402 -20.09 1.46 4.27
CA ARG A 402 -18.99 1.07 5.16
C ARG A 402 -19.02 -0.41 5.56
N LYS A 403 -20.20 -0.97 5.84
CA LYS A 403 -20.31 -2.38 6.25
C LYS A 403 -20.13 -3.32 5.08
N GLU A 404 -20.67 -2.94 3.92
CA GLU A 404 -20.59 -3.72 2.69
C GLU A 404 -19.15 -3.74 2.16
N ALA A 405 -18.49 -2.59 2.12
CA ALA A 405 -17.09 -2.48 1.73
C ALA A 405 -16.17 -3.33 2.61
N VAL A 406 -16.34 -3.28 3.94
CA VAL A 406 -15.57 -4.14 4.86
C VAL A 406 -15.90 -5.62 4.67
N LYS A 407 -17.18 -5.96 4.44
CA LYS A 407 -17.60 -7.35 4.21
C LYS A 407 -16.97 -7.93 2.95
N ASP A 408 -16.92 -7.17 1.86
CA ASP A 408 -16.37 -7.61 0.58
C ASP A 408 -14.83 -7.64 0.60
N ALA A 409 -14.22 -6.63 1.23
CA ALA A 409 -12.78 -6.63 1.49
C ALA A 409 -12.35 -7.84 2.33
N LEU A 410 -13.13 -8.17 3.37
CA LEU A 410 -12.86 -9.32 4.22
C LEU A 410 -13.09 -10.64 3.48
N ALA A 411 -14.15 -10.76 2.69
CA ALA A 411 -14.43 -11.96 1.90
C ALA A 411 -13.33 -12.26 0.87
N SER A 412 -12.81 -11.22 0.21
CA SER A 412 -11.78 -11.35 -0.83
C SER A 412 -10.36 -11.43 -0.27
N SER A 413 -10.11 -11.02 0.98
CA SER A 413 -8.75 -11.05 1.58
C SER A 413 -8.53 -12.24 2.51
N SER A 414 -9.57 -12.78 3.13
CA SER A 414 -9.42 -13.77 4.19
C SER A 414 -8.74 -15.05 3.74
N SER A 415 -8.99 -15.54 2.52
CA SER A 415 -8.30 -16.72 1.99
C SER A 415 -6.78 -16.50 1.88
N SER A 416 -6.37 -15.31 1.44
CA SER A 416 -4.95 -14.94 1.36
C SER A 416 -4.31 -14.86 2.74
N ILE A 417 -4.98 -14.17 3.68
CA ILE A 417 -4.50 -13.99 5.05
C ILE A 417 -4.40 -15.32 5.80
N ILE A 418 -5.41 -16.19 5.66
CA ILE A 418 -5.41 -17.54 6.28
C ILE A 418 -4.28 -18.39 5.71
N THR A 419 -4.09 -18.39 4.39
CA THR A 419 -3.03 -19.19 3.74
C THR A 419 -1.65 -18.73 4.18
N SER A 420 -1.41 -17.42 4.23
CA SER A 420 -0.17 -16.84 4.78
C SER A 420 0.07 -17.23 6.22
N ALA A 421 -0.92 -16.99 7.09
CA ALA A 421 -0.77 -17.24 8.52
C ALA A 421 -0.52 -18.73 8.83
N PHE A 422 -1.21 -19.64 8.12
CA PHE A 422 -0.92 -21.07 8.23
C PHE A 422 0.44 -21.43 7.63
N GLY A 423 0.85 -20.80 6.54
CA GLY A 423 2.19 -20.97 5.99
C GLY A 423 3.27 -20.65 7.01
N MET A 424 3.19 -19.48 7.65
CA MET A 424 4.09 -19.09 8.74
C MET A 424 3.98 -20.03 9.94
N PHE A 425 2.76 -20.41 10.34
CA PHE A 425 2.51 -21.35 11.43
C PHE A 425 3.20 -22.70 11.17
N PHE A 426 2.99 -23.31 10.01
CA PHE A 426 3.57 -24.62 9.69
C PHE A 426 5.09 -24.56 9.51
N ALA A 427 5.61 -23.49 8.90
CA ALA A 427 7.05 -23.30 8.76
C ALA A 427 7.75 -23.17 10.12
N THR A 428 7.14 -22.46 11.07
CA THR A 428 7.73 -22.23 12.39
C THR A 428 7.47 -23.39 13.36
N ILE A 429 6.27 -23.96 13.40
CA ILE A 429 5.97 -25.10 14.27
C ILE A 429 6.77 -26.35 13.89
N GLY A 430 7.03 -26.57 12.60
CA GLY A 430 7.85 -27.70 12.14
C GLY A 430 9.28 -27.63 12.67
N VAL A 431 9.85 -26.42 12.71
CA VAL A 431 11.17 -26.19 13.32
C VAL A 431 11.09 -26.23 14.84
N ALA A 432 10.01 -25.74 15.45
CA ALA A 432 9.83 -25.80 16.89
C ALA A 432 9.86 -27.25 17.41
N ILE A 433 9.18 -28.16 16.71
CA ILE A 433 9.12 -29.58 17.07
C ILE A 433 10.46 -30.29 16.82
N TYR A 434 11.21 -29.88 15.80
CA TYR A 434 12.45 -30.55 15.41
C TYR A 434 13.69 -30.02 16.15
N SER A 435 13.67 -28.77 16.60
CA SER A 435 14.85 -28.10 17.16
C SER A 435 15.10 -28.51 18.61
N GLU A 436 16.24 -29.14 18.85
CA GLU A 436 16.69 -29.51 20.20
C GLU A 436 17.11 -28.28 21.05
N ILE A 437 17.52 -27.18 20.41
CA ILE A 437 17.92 -25.95 21.12
C ILE A 437 16.67 -25.21 21.63
N ASN A 438 16.55 -25.06 22.96
CA ASN A 438 15.36 -24.49 23.61
C ASN A 438 15.01 -23.08 23.10
N VAL A 439 15.98 -22.19 22.94
CA VAL A 439 15.70 -20.82 22.42
C VAL A 439 15.10 -20.84 21.03
N ILE A 440 15.54 -21.76 20.17
CA ILE A 440 15.01 -21.88 18.81
C ILE A 440 13.59 -22.46 18.86
N SER A 441 13.40 -23.55 19.61
CA SER A 441 12.08 -24.19 19.78
C SER A 441 11.05 -23.23 20.34
N THR A 442 11.35 -22.61 21.49
CA THR A 442 10.46 -21.65 22.16
C THR A 442 10.14 -20.45 21.26
N MET A 443 11.14 -19.87 20.59
CA MET A 443 10.90 -18.74 19.69
C MET A 443 10.01 -19.13 18.50
N CYS A 444 10.28 -20.27 17.86
CA CYS A 444 9.48 -20.76 16.74
C CYS A 444 8.05 -21.11 17.16
N ASN A 445 7.84 -21.69 18.35
CA ASN A 445 6.51 -21.93 18.91
C ASN A 445 5.74 -20.62 19.14
N LEU A 446 6.40 -19.61 19.73
CA LEU A 446 5.81 -18.29 19.94
C LEU A 446 5.54 -17.53 18.64
N LEU A 447 6.32 -17.74 17.58
CA LEU A 447 6.03 -17.21 16.25
C LEU A 447 4.84 -17.91 15.60
N ALA A 448 4.75 -19.24 15.72
CA ALA A 448 3.61 -20.00 15.22
C ALA A 448 2.32 -19.50 15.89
N ARG A 449 2.33 -19.40 17.22
CA ARG A 449 1.21 -18.84 17.99
C ARG A 449 0.94 -17.38 17.63
N GLY A 450 1.99 -16.59 17.45
CA GLY A 450 1.92 -15.20 17.01
C GLY A 450 1.22 -15.05 15.67
N ALA A 451 1.51 -15.91 14.69
CA ALA A 451 0.86 -15.91 13.38
C ALA A 451 -0.65 -16.14 13.49
N ILE A 452 -1.09 -17.05 14.36
CA ILE A 452 -2.51 -17.32 14.60
C ILE A 452 -3.21 -16.13 15.28
N PHE A 453 -2.61 -15.56 16.34
CA PHE A 453 -3.20 -14.40 17.00
C PHE A 453 -3.26 -13.18 16.09
N SER A 454 -2.22 -12.99 15.27
CA SER A 454 -2.14 -11.96 14.24
C SER A 454 -3.26 -12.11 13.21
N MET A 455 -3.45 -13.32 12.68
CA MET A 455 -4.55 -13.65 11.77
C MET A 455 -5.92 -13.36 12.40
N LEU A 456 -6.16 -13.81 13.63
CA LEU A 456 -7.43 -13.60 14.32
C LEU A 456 -7.70 -12.11 14.58
N ALA A 457 -6.68 -11.36 15.00
CA ALA A 457 -6.77 -9.92 15.22
C ALA A 457 -7.19 -9.18 13.94
N VAL A 458 -6.57 -9.50 12.79
CA VAL A 458 -6.92 -8.89 11.49
C VAL A 458 -8.25 -9.38 10.92
N LEU A 459 -8.60 -10.65 11.07
CA LEU A 459 -9.84 -11.16 10.46
C LEU A 459 -11.09 -10.87 11.29
N ILE A 460 -10.95 -10.65 12.60
CA ILE A 460 -12.09 -10.54 13.52
C ILE A 460 -12.22 -9.13 14.11
N VAL A 461 -11.11 -8.50 14.51
CA VAL A 461 -11.14 -7.22 15.25
C VAL A 461 -10.96 -6.03 14.32
N LEU A 462 -9.98 -6.07 13.39
CA LEU A 462 -9.73 -4.99 12.43
C LEU A 462 -10.97 -4.58 11.62
N PRO A 463 -11.83 -5.49 11.11
CA PRO A 463 -13.06 -5.12 10.41
C PRO A 463 -13.97 -4.22 11.25
N GLY A 464 -14.08 -4.52 12.56
CA GLY A 464 -14.86 -3.71 13.48
C GLY A 464 -14.28 -2.32 13.70
N LEU A 465 -12.95 -2.22 13.83
CA LEU A 465 -12.27 -0.92 13.94
C LEU A 465 -12.45 -0.08 12.66
N LEU A 466 -12.33 -0.69 11.48
CA LEU A 466 -12.57 -0.01 10.21
C LEU A 466 -14.03 0.50 10.10
N ILE A 467 -15.03 -0.29 10.50
CA ILE A 467 -16.45 0.14 10.50
C ILE A 467 -16.71 1.28 11.49
N ILE A 468 -16.13 1.20 12.70
CA ILE A 468 -16.31 2.20 13.77
C ILE A 468 -15.67 3.52 13.38
N PHE A 469 -14.43 3.48 12.90
CA PHE A 469 -13.65 4.67 12.55
C PHE A 469 -13.80 5.12 11.10
N ASP A 470 -14.64 4.45 10.29
CA ASP A 470 -14.89 4.76 8.86
C ASP A 470 -15.03 6.28 8.60
N LYS A 471 -15.86 6.97 9.38
CA LYS A 471 -16.06 8.43 9.23
C LYS A 471 -14.77 9.23 9.42
N VAL A 472 -13.95 8.86 10.41
CA VAL A 472 -12.68 9.54 10.71
C VAL A 472 -11.64 9.19 9.66
N ILE A 473 -11.59 7.93 9.21
CA ILE A 473 -10.75 7.47 8.11
C ILE A 473 -11.06 8.28 6.84
N CYS A 474 -12.33 8.44 6.49
CA CYS A 474 -12.76 9.23 5.33
C CYS A 474 -12.34 10.70 5.45
N LYS A 475 -12.52 11.32 6.62
CA LYS A 475 -12.14 12.72 6.85
C LYS A 475 -10.63 12.98 6.79
N THR A 476 -9.84 11.97 7.16
CA THR A 476 -8.38 12.08 7.26
C THR A 476 -7.65 11.53 6.04
N SER A 477 -8.37 10.95 5.08
CA SER A 477 -7.83 10.55 3.79
C SER A 477 -7.72 11.78 2.91
N LEU A 478 -6.51 12.09 2.48
CA LEU A 478 -6.21 13.29 1.67
C LEU A 478 -6.76 13.13 0.25
N ASP A 479 -7.57 14.09 -0.23
CA ASP A 479 -7.91 14.26 -1.64
C ASP A 479 -7.99 15.77 -2.01
N ASN A 480 -7.42 16.14 -3.17
CA ASN A 480 -7.27 17.50 -3.67
C ASN A 480 -8.51 17.99 -4.46
N LEU A 481 -9.53 18.53 -3.80
CA LEU A 481 -10.61 19.29 -4.46
C LEU A 481 -10.45 20.78 -4.14
N LYS A 482 -10.39 21.63 -5.17
CA LYS A 482 -10.30 23.10 -5.03
C LYS A 482 -11.47 23.78 -5.75
N LEU A 483 -12.12 24.73 -5.06
CA LEU A 483 -13.13 25.61 -5.66
C LEU A 483 -12.44 26.71 -6.48
N ILE A 484 -12.94 26.99 -7.68
CA ILE A 484 -12.40 27.99 -8.59
C ILE A 484 -13.14 29.33 -8.44
N LYS A 485 -14.48 29.30 -8.22
CA LYS A 485 -15.31 30.52 -8.09
C LYS A 485 -16.57 30.29 -7.25
N GLY A 486 -16.96 31.30 -6.47
CA GLY A 486 -18.16 31.32 -5.62
C GLY A 486 -17.92 30.99 -4.14
N ASP A 487 -18.97 31.10 -3.32
CA ASP A 487 -18.98 30.70 -1.89
C ASP A 487 -19.69 29.35 -1.66
N ALA A 488 -19.84 28.56 -2.74
CA ALA A 488 -20.53 27.27 -2.70
C ALA A 488 -19.81 26.29 -1.77
N THR A 489 -20.48 25.91 -0.68
CA THR A 489 -20.00 24.89 0.23
C THR A 489 -20.33 23.51 -0.35
N PHE A 490 -19.38 22.56 -0.29
CA PHE A 490 -19.66 21.17 -0.60
C PHE A 490 -19.61 20.29 0.63
N THR A 491 -20.45 19.27 0.63
CA THR A 491 -20.31 18.11 1.51
C THR A 491 -19.77 16.97 0.67
N LYS A 492 -18.63 16.42 1.10
CA LYS A 492 -18.00 15.29 0.44
C LYS A 492 -18.35 14.00 1.18
N ASP A 493 -19.01 13.09 0.48
CA ASP A 493 -18.96 11.66 0.77
C ASP A 493 -17.96 11.00 -0.21
N LEU A 494 -17.55 9.75 0.07
CA LEU A 494 -16.44 9.05 -0.60
C LEU A 494 -16.45 9.04 -2.14
N ASN A 495 -17.58 9.34 -2.78
CA ASN A 495 -17.72 9.33 -4.24
C ASN A 495 -18.59 10.46 -4.80
N ASN A 496 -19.35 11.13 -3.94
CA ASN A 496 -20.23 12.22 -4.33
C ASN A 496 -19.72 13.48 -3.66
N VAL A 497 -19.35 14.45 -4.48
CA VAL A 497 -19.18 15.82 -4.04
C VAL A 497 -20.55 16.48 -4.22
N THR A 498 -21.30 16.61 -3.12
CA THR A 498 -22.59 17.29 -3.16
C THR A 498 -22.33 18.77 -2.94
N TRP A 499 -22.51 19.53 -4.00
CA TRP A 499 -22.38 20.98 -3.98
C TRP A 499 -23.70 21.61 -3.57
N ASN A 500 -23.67 22.52 -2.59
CA ASN A 500 -24.79 23.42 -2.36
C ASN A 500 -24.60 24.67 -3.22
N ALA A 501 -25.28 24.68 -4.37
CA ALA A 501 -25.17 25.73 -5.37
C ALA A 501 -25.74 27.09 -4.92
N ASN A 502 -26.64 27.14 -3.93
CA ASN A 502 -27.36 28.37 -3.53
C ASN A 502 -27.95 29.20 -4.71
N LYS A 503 -28.28 28.54 -5.83
CA LYS A 503 -28.73 29.15 -7.11
C LYS A 503 -27.65 29.89 -7.93
N GLU A 504 -26.37 29.62 -7.69
CA GLU A 504 -25.24 30.12 -8.46
C GLU A 504 -24.48 28.99 -9.18
N ASP A 505 -23.74 29.34 -10.24
CA ASP A 505 -22.90 28.39 -10.98
C ASP A 505 -21.69 27.94 -10.14
N ILE A 506 -21.38 26.64 -10.17
CA ILE A 506 -20.27 26.06 -9.40
C ILE A 506 -19.11 25.73 -10.34
N TYR A 507 -17.91 26.20 -9.99
CA TYR A 507 -16.67 25.94 -10.73
C TYR A 507 -15.64 25.27 -9.80
N TYR A 508 -15.14 24.09 -10.16
CA TYR A 508 -14.18 23.33 -9.33
C TYR A 508 -13.13 22.60 -10.18
N THR A 509 -11.97 22.29 -9.57
CA THR A 509 -10.90 21.48 -10.16
C THR A 509 -10.45 20.37 -9.20
N GLY A 510 -10.00 19.25 -9.76
CA GLY A 510 -9.50 18.10 -9.01
C GLY A 510 -8.67 17.16 -9.88
N GLU A 511 -7.90 16.30 -9.23
CA GLU A 511 -7.09 15.26 -9.86
C GLU A 511 -7.78 13.89 -9.68
N THR A 512 -7.75 13.03 -10.71
CA THR A 512 -8.34 11.68 -10.67
C THR A 512 -7.36 10.64 -11.21
N ASP A 513 -7.28 9.50 -10.53
CA ASP A 513 -6.49 8.35 -10.95
C ASP A 513 -7.32 7.35 -11.79
N LYS A 514 -8.61 7.65 -12.05
CA LYS A 514 -9.47 6.82 -12.89
C LYS A 514 -9.12 6.98 -14.37
N GLU A 515 -9.14 5.86 -15.07
CA GLU A 515 -8.93 5.81 -16.51
C GLU A 515 -10.02 6.62 -17.25
N ILE A 516 -9.59 7.48 -18.18
CA ILE A 516 -10.51 8.34 -18.94
C ILE A 516 -11.38 7.47 -19.88
N PRO A 517 -12.67 7.81 -20.04
CA PRO A 517 -13.61 6.97 -20.78
C PRO A 517 -13.27 6.85 -22.27
N VAL A 518 -12.68 7.91 -22.85
CA VAL A 518 -12.15 7.91 -24.20
C VAL A 518 -10.74 8.49 -24.19
N ASN A 519 -9.80 7.79 -24.83
CA ASN A 519 -8.46 8.28 -25.10
C ASN A 519 -8.44 9.04 -26.44
N ILE A 520 -7.67 10.12 -26.53
CA ILE A 520 -7.48 10.94 -27.72
C ILE A 520 -6.01 10.88 -28.10
N SER A 521 -5.71 10.38 -29.29
CA SER A 521 -4.35 10.35 -29.85
C SER A 521 -4.28 11.27 -31.05
N ILE A 522 -3.37 12.26 -31.02
CA ILE A 522 -3.18 13.22 -32.10
C ILE A 522 -1.86 12.91 -32.81
N LYS A 523 -1.95 12.63 -34.12
CA LYS A 523 -0.81 12.39 -34.99
C LYS A 523 -0.62 13.55 -35.96
N TYR A 524 0.63 13.88 -36.22
CA TYR A 524 1.03 14.99 -37.09
C TYR A 524 1.86 14.48 -38.26
N TYR A 525 1.62 15.02 -39.44
CA TYR A 525 2.38 14.72 -40.64
C TYR A 525 2.85 15.99 -41.33
N LEU A 526 4.10 16.02 -41.78
CA LEU A 526 4.66 17.08 -42.61
C LEU A 526 5.09 16.47 -43.94
N ASN A 527 4.46 16.90 -45.04
CA ASN A 527 4.69 16.35 -46.38
C ASN A 527 4.59 14.81 -46.38
N GLU A 528 3.51 14.28 -45.79
CA GLU A 528 3.19 12.84 -45.68
C GLU A 528 4.10 12.00 -44.76
N ASN A 529 5.12 12.60 -44.13
CA ASN A 529 5.93 11.92 -43.13
C ASN A 529 5.40 12.21 -41.72
N GLU A 530 5.21 11.17 -40.91
CA GLU A 530 4.82 11.30 -39.51
C GLU A 530 5.94 11.99 -38.71
N VAL A 531 5.58 13.03 -37.95
CA VAL A 531 6.49 13.86 -37.15
C VAL A 531 5.91 14.12 -35.77
N THR A 532 6.74 14.49 -34.81
CA THR A 532 6.24 14.98 -33.50
C THR A 532 5.81 16.44 -33.60
N TYR A 533 4.97 16.89 -32.67
CA TYR A 533 4.51 18.28 -32.64
C TYR A 533 5.69 19.27 -32.54
N GLU A 534 6.70 18.96 -31.71
CA GLU A 534 7.88 19.80 -31.53
C GLU A 534 8.71 19.94 -32.82
N GLN A 535 8.70 18.91 -33.67
CA GLN A 535 9.38 18.93 -34.97
C GLN A 535 8.60 19.72 -36.03
N LEU A 536 7.28 19.81 -35.87
CA LEU A 536 6.38 20.52 -36.77
C LEU A 536 6.37 22.03 -36.51
N GLN A 537 6.59 22.47 -35.28
CA GLN A 537 6.60 23.89 -34.91
C GLN A 537 7.58 24.71 -35.76
N GLY A 538 7.07 25.80 -36.32
CA GLY A 538 7.81 26.73 -37.18
C GLY A 538 8.21 26.17 -38.55
N LYS A 539 7.76 24.97 -38.91
CA LYS A 539 7.98 24.40 -40.25
C LYS A 539 6.92 24.90 -41.24
N SER A 540 7.28 24.84 -42.51
CA SER A 540 6.40 25.19 -43.62
C SER A 540 6.27 23.99 -44.56
N GLY A 541 5.07 23.76 -45.07
CA GLY A 541 4.76 22.61 -45.94
C GLY A 541 3.31 22.17 -45.81
N LYS A 542 3.00 21.01 -46.37
CA LYS A 542 1.66 20.40 -46.24
C LYS A 542 1.57 19.69 -44.91
N VAL A 543 0.69 20.17 -44.04
CA VAL A 543 0.49 19.65 -42.68
C VAL A 543 -0.82 18.87 -42.62
N THR A 544 -0.76 17.66 -42.06
CA THR A 544 -1.95 16.86 -41.74
C THR A 544 -1.98 16.56 -40.25
N ILE A 545 -3.13 16.78 -39.62
CA ILE A 545 -3.39 16.53 -38.20
C ILE A 545 -4.52 15.52 -38.11
N ARG A 546 -4.28 14.40 -37.43
CA ARG A 546 -5.24 13.30 -37.28
C ARG A 546 -5.53 13.04 -35.81
N PHE A 547 -6.81 13.10 -35.45
CA PHE A 547 -7.33 12.76 -34.14
C PHE A 547 -7.93 11.35 -34.22
N ASP A 548 -7.26 10.39 -33.59
CA ASP A 548 -7.75 9.03 -33.37
C ASP A 548 -8.36 8.94 -31.97
N TYR A 549 -9.53 8.30 -31.85
CA TYR A 549 -10.24 8.14 -30.58
C TYR A 549 -10.35 6.65 -30.21
N THR A 550 -10.13 6.32 -28.95
CA THR A 550 -10.23 4.93 -28.46
C THR A 550 -11.13 4.87 -27.23
N CYS A 551 -12.19 4.07 -27.30
CA CYS A 551 -13.08 3.84 -26.16
C CYS A 551 -12.45 2.83 -25.20
N ASN A 552 -12.36 3.19 -23.92
CA ASN A 552 -11.79 2.34 -22.87
C ASN A 552 -12.87 1.64 -22.02
N GLN A 553 -14.15 1.86 -22.32
CA GLN A 553 -15.28 1.31 -21.57
C GLN A 553 -16.04 0.30 -22.42
N SER A 554 -16.16 -0.92 -21.91
CA SER A 554 -16.89 -2.00 -22.56
C SER A 554 -17.51 -2.97 -21.56
N GLU A 555 -18.52 -3.71 -21.99
CA GLU A 555 -19.16 -4.76 -21.20
C GLU A 555 -19.35 -6.01 -22.04
N ILE A 556 -19.18 -7.18 -21.43
CA ILE A 556 -19.48 -8.46 -22.09
C ILE A 556 -20.97 -8.77 -21.91
N VAL A 557 -21.70 -8.80 -23.02
CA VAL A 557 -23.14 -9.12 -23.06
C VAL A 557 -23.35 -10.40 -23.87
N LYS A 558 -24.29 -11.23 -23.43
CA LYS A 558 -24.71 -12.42 -24.18
C LYS A 558 -25.71 -12.04 -25.27
N ILE A 559 -25.31 -12.20 -26.52
CA ILE A 559 -26.16 -12.03 -27.69
C ILE A 559 -26.20 -13.38 -28.41
N ASN A 560 -27.39 -13.96 -28.61
CA ASN A 560 -27.55 -15.26 -29.26
C ASN A 560 -26.72 -16.40 -28.65
N ASN A 561 -26.55 -16.41 -27.32
CA ASN A 561 -25.76 -17.40 -26.58
C ASN A 561 -24.23 -17.33 -26.78
N GLU A 562 -23.72 -16.28 -27.44
CA GLU A 562 -22.30 -15.97 -27.55
C GLU A 562 -21.96 -14.73 -26.71
N ASP A 563 -20.80 -14.76 -26.07
CA ASP A 563 -20.28 -13.63 -25.30
C ASP A 563 -19.70 -12.60 -26.28
N LYS A 564 -20.31 -11.41 -26.34
CA LYS A 564 -19.85 -10.29 -27.17
C LYS A 564 -19.46 -9.10 -26.32
N THR A 565 -18.35 -8.45 -26.67
CA THR A 565 -17.92 -7.20 -26.05
C THR A 565 -18.65 -6.05 -26.71
N ILE A 566 -19.38 -5.26 -25.92
CA ILE A 566 -20.10 -4.06 -26.35
C ILE A 566 -19.41 -2.85 -25.74
N TYR A 567 -18.95 -1.92 -26.58
CA TYR A 567 -18.33 -0.69 -26.13
C TYR A 567 -19.38 0.34 -25.72
N VAL A 568 -18.99 1.31 -24.87
CA VAL A 568 -19.84 2.47 -24.58
C VAL A 568 -19.58 3.52 -25.64
N PRO A 569 -20.49 3.81 -26.58
CA PRO A 569 -20.23 4.78 -27.63
C PRO A 569 -20.28 6.21 -27.06
N TYR A 570 -19.25 6.99 -27.38
CA TYR A 570 -19.17 8.41 -27.04
C TYR A 570 -19.14 9.24 -28.33
N LEU A 571 -20.03 10.21 -28.47
CA LEU A 571 -19.92 11.24 -29.49
C LEU A 571 -18.85 12.23 -29.05
N ILE A 572 -17.82 12.38 -29.88
CA ILE A 572 -16.71 13.28 -29.65
C ILE A 572 -16.74 14.36 -30.71
N ILE A 573 -16.78 15.61 -30.27
CA ILE A 573 -16.66 16.78 -31.12
C ILE A 573 -15.33 17.44 -30.79
N SER A 574 -14.44 17.53 -31.77
CA SER A 574 -13.15 18.18 -31.62
C SER A 574 -13.03 19.35 -32.57
N GLY A 575 -12.43 20.44 -32.09
CA GLY A 575 -12.22 21.64 -32.89
C GLY A 575 -10.82 22.19 -32.77
N VAL A 576 -10.35 22.75 -33.89
CA VAL A 576 -9.06 23.42 -34.00
C VAL A 576 -9.23 24.74 -34.73
N ALA A 577 -8.63 25.80 -34.20
CA ALA A 577 -8.58 27.12 -34.84
C ALA A 577 -7.21 27.33 -35.49
N PHE A 578 -7.21 27.92 -36.68
CA PHE A 578 -6.02 28.26 -37.45
C PHE A 578 -6.06 29.72 -37.88
N ASN A 579 -4.88 30.36 -37.94
CA ASN A 579 -4.74 31.73 -38.41
C ASN A 579 -4.47 31.75 -39.92
N ASN A 580 -5.38 32.35 -40.69
CA ASN A 580 -5.30 32.37 -42.16
C ASN A 580 -4.08 33.12 -42.71
N ALA A 581 -3.40 33.94 -41.89
CA ALA A 581 -2.13 34.56 -42.29
C ALA A 581 -0.98 33.54 -42.43
N LYS A 582 -1.09 32.39 -41.75
CA LYS A 582 -0.07 31.33 -41.72
C LYS A 582 -0.54 30.01 -42.33
N THR A 583 -1.85 29.83 -42.53
CA THR A 583 -2.43 28.59 -43.07
C THR A 583 -3.36 28.86 -44.25
N ALA A 584 -3.28 28.03 -45.28
CA ALA A 584 -4.11 28.10 -46.48
C ALA A 584 -4.58 26.69 -46.92
N ASN A 585 -5.56 26.63 -47.83
CA ASN A 585 -6.07 25.39 -48.42
C ASN A 585 -6.50 24.33 -47.39
N ILE A 586 -7.18 24.76 -46.33
CA ILE A 586 -7.62 23.88 -45.24
C ILE A 586 -8.77 23.00 -45.73
N THR A 587 -8.59 21.70 -45.54
CA THR A 587 -9.55 20.65 -45.86
C THR A 587 -9.73 19.75 -44.65
N SER A 588 -10.88 19.08 -44.54
CA SER A 588 -11.16 18.17 -43.44
C SER A 588 -11.84 16.90 -43.92
N GLN A 589 -11.46 15.78 -43.30
CA GLN A 589 -12.15 14.50 -43.41
C GLN A 589 -12.88 14.23 -42.09
N ASN A 590 -14.16 13.85 -42.20
CA ASN A 590 -15.08 13.69 -41.05
C ASN A 590 -15.23 14.98 -40.21
N GLY A 591 -15.10 16.14 -40.86
CA GLY A 591 -15.27 17.44 -40.24
C GLY A 591 -15.56 18.54 -41.26
N LYS A 592 -15.77 19.75 -40.74
CA LYS A 592 -16.17 20.93 -41.50
C LYS A 592 -15.22 22.09 -41.21
N VAL A 593 -14.84 22.79 -42.27
CA VAL A 593 -14.05 24.01 -42.22
C VAL A 593 -15.00 25.21 -42.29
N ILE A 594 -14.85 26.14 -41.35
CA ILE A 594 -15.56 27.42 -41.23
C ILE A 594 -14.48 28.50 -41.34
N ASP A 595 -14.64 29.45 -42.26
CA ASP A 595 -13.67 30.52 -42.47
C ASP A 595 -14.33 31.89 -42.23
N ASP A 596 -13.80 32.68 -41.30
CA ASP A 596 -14.30 34.03 -40.99
C ASP A 596 -13.50 35.15 -41.69
N GLY A 597 -12.54 34.77 -42.54
CA GLY A 597 -11.60 35.64 -43.25
C GLY A 597 -10.27 35.84 -42.53
N LYS A 598 -10.25 35.97 -41.20
CA LYS A 598 -9.00 36.14 -40.42
C LYS A 598 -8.48 34.80 -39.91
N ASN A 599 -9.37 33.91 -39.50
CA ASN A 599 -9.11 32.61 -38.93
C ASN A 599 -10.02 31.56 -39.58
N SER A 600 -9.53 30.33 -39.65
CA SER A 600 -10.30 29.16 -40.06
C SER A 600 -10.48 28.21 -38.89
N PHE A 601 -11.69 27.73 -38.67
CA PHE A 601 -12.05 26.80 -37.63
C PHE A 601 -12.46 25.50 -38.26
N VAL A 602 -11.85 24.40 -37.80
CA VAL A 602 -12.17 23.07 -38.28
C VAL A 602 -12.78 22.29 -37.14
N VAL A 603 -14.03 21.86 -37.30
CA VAL A 603 -14.76 21.06 -36.31
C VAL A 603 -15.05 19.68 -36.89
N GLY A 604 -14.63 18.65 -36.18
CA GLY A 604 -14.83 17.26 -36.54
C GLY A 604 -15.64 16.49 -35.52
N CYS A 605 -16.27 15.40 -35.97
CA CYS A 605 -16.99 14.49 -35.10
C CYS A 605 -16.49 13.04 -35.26
N ALA A 606 -16.50 12.28 -34.18
CA ALA A 606 -16.26 10.84 -34.21
C ALA A 606 -17.09 10.11 -33.14
N ILE A 607 -17.39 8.83 -33.39
CA ILE A 607 -18.11 7.95 -32.45
C ILE A 607 -17.36 6.61 -32.34
N PRO A 608 -16.26 6.53 -31.55
CA PRO A 608 -15.53 5.28 -31.35
C PRO A 608 -16.41 4.21 -30.66
N GLY A 609 -16.24 2.94 -31.05
CA GLY A 609 -16.93 1.78 -30.49
C GLY A 609 -18.26 1.44 -31.18
N LEU A 610 -18.98 2.44 -31.70
CA LEU A 610 -20.31 2.22 -32.27
C LEU A 610 -20.28 1.37 -33.55
N LYS A 611 -19.24 1.49 -34.37
CA LYS A 611 -19.11 0.72 -35.60
C LYS A 611 -18.91 -0.77 -35.29
N GLU A 612 -18.07 -1.04 -34.30
CA GLU A 612 -17.78 -2.39 -33.81
C GLU A 612 -19.03 -3.04 -33.19
N ASP A 613 -19.81 -2.29 -32.42
CA ASP A 613 -21.01 -2.80 -31.75
C ASP A 613 -22.17 -3.13 -32.72
N LEU A 614 -22.31 -2.33 -33.79
CA LEU A 614 -23.38 -2.51 -34.76
C LEU A 614 -23.13 -3.66 -35.74
N GLU A 615 -21.87 -4.00 -36.04
CA GLU A 615 -21.49 -5.06 -37.00
C GLU A 615 -22.14 -4.90 -38.40
N ILE A 616 -22.36 -3.67 -38.86
CA ILE A 616 -22.92 -3.37 -40.19
C ILE A 616 -21.79 -2.88 -41.09
N GLU A 617 -21.37 -3.69 -42.06
CA GLU A 617 -20.21 -3.40 -42.94
C GLU A 617 -20.45 -2.19 -43.86
N ASP A 618 -21.69 -1.96 -44.30
CA ASP A 618 -22.07 -0.90 -45.23
C ASP A 618 -22.28 0.48 -44.57
N LEU A 619 -21.91 0.63 -43.29
CA LEU A 619 -22.16 1.83 -42.50
C LEU A 619 -20.89 2.66 -42.29
N ASN A 620 -20.84 3.86 -42.86
CA ASN A 620 -19.70 4.76 -42.70
C ASN A 620 -19.81 5.64 -41.44
N ILE A 621 -19.48 5.05 -40.28
CA ILE A 621 -19.41 5.78 -39.00
C ILE A 621 -18.00 6.37 -38.82
N PRO A 622 -17.85 7.69 -38.58
CA PRO A 622 -16.55 8.31 -38.38
C PRO A 622 -15.94 7.86 -37.05
N THR A 623 -14.78 7.22 -37.10
CA THR A 623 -14.00 6.81 -35.91
C THR A 623 -12.79 7.71 -35.65
N TYR A 624 -12.48 8.61 -36.58
CA TYR A 624 -11.38 9.57 -36.52
C TYR A 624 -11.76 10.88 -37.20
N PHE A 625 -11.02 11.94 -36.90
CA PHE A 625 -11.15 13.26 -37.49
C PHE A 625 -9.79 13.70 -38.04
N GLU A 626 -9.74 14.19 -39.28
CA GLU A 626 -8.48 14.60 -39.92
C GLU A 626 -8.61 15.97 -40.59
N ILE A 627 -7.52 16.73 -40.51
CA ILE A 627 -7.38 18.08 -41.08
C ILE A 627 -6.13 18.10 -41.94
N SER A 628 -6.22 18.63 -43.16
CA SER A 628 -5.06 18.84 -44.04
C SER A 628 -5.01 20.29 -44.53
N MET A 629 -3.84 20.92 -44.47
CA MET A 629 -3.64 22.33 -44.83
C MET A 629 -2.23 22.59 -45.37
N ASP A 630 -2.05 23.72 -46.05
CA ASP A 630 -0.73 24.29 -46.34
C ASP A 630 -0.39 25.30 -45.23
N ALA A 631 0.75 25.12 -44.56
CA ALA A 631 1.17 26.01 -43.48
C ALA A 631 2.53 26.67 -43.75
N VAL A 632 2.68 27.90 -43.31
CA VAL A 632 3.94 28.66 -43.25
C VAL A 632 4.18 29.03 -41.79
N ASP A 633 5.31 28.60 -41.23
CA ASP A 633 5.64 28.80 -39.81
C ASP A 633 4.54 28.27 -38.88
N PHE A 634 4.25 26.96 -39.01
CA PHE A 634 3.12 26.32 -38.33
C PHE A 634 3.22 26.45 -36.81
N ASN A 635 2.14 26.94 -36.20
CA ASN A 635 1.90 26.92 -34.77
C ASN A 635 0.43 26.59 -34.50
N MET A 636 0.17 25.80 -33.45
CA MET A 636 -1.17 25.43 -33.05
C MET A 636 -1.39 25.92 -31.61
N ASP A 637 -2.36 26.81 -31.42
CA ASP A 637 -2.56 27.46 -30.12
C ASP A 637 -3.38 26.58 -29.17
N THR A 638 -4.61 26.22 -29.54
CA THR A 638 -5.50 25.41 -28.68
C THR A 638 -6.42 24.52 -29.48
N THR A 639 -6.49 23.26 -29.07
CA THR A 639 -7.49 22.29 -29.52
C THR A 639 -8.48 22.03 -28.40
N PHE A 640 -9.75 21.85 -28.73
CA PHE A 640 -10.75 21.41 -27.76
C PHE A 640 -11.41 20.12 -28.23
N SER A 641 -11.78 19.27 -27.26
CA SER A 641 -12.54 18.06 -27.51
C SER A 641 -13.60 17.90 -26.43
N VAL A 642 -14.84 17.64 -26.84
CA VAL A 642 -15.98 17.38 -25.95
C VAL A 642 -16.47 15.97 -26.24
N ALA A 643 -16.50 15.11 -25.22
CA ALA A 643 -17.04 13.75 -25.32
C ALA A 643 -18.37 13.66 -24.55
N THR A 644 -19.41 13.10 -25.18
CA THR A 644 -20.70 12.86 -24.55
C THR A 644 -21.29 11.53 -24.99
N ASN A 645 -21.83 10.76 -24.06
CA ASN A 645 -22.66 9.58 -24.35
C ASN A 645 -24.17 9.90 -24.31
N GLN A 646 -24.55 11.15 -24.01
CA GLN A 646 -25.95 11.53 -23.86
C GLN A 646 -26.74 11.48 -25.17
N PHE A 647 -26.07 11.44 -26.33
CA PHE A 647 -26.74 11.30 -27.63
C PHE A 647 -27.53 9.98 -27.75
N MET A 648 -27.23 8.99 -26.89
CA MET A 648 -27.94 7.71 -26.81
C MET A 648 -29.02 7.68 -25.71
N ASN A 649 -29.06 8.65 -24.79
CA ASN A 649 -29.95 8.61 -23.63
C ASN A 649 -31.44 8.68 -24.03
N GLY A 650 -32.23 7.73 -23.54
CA GLY A 650 -33.69 7.70 -23.68
C GLY A 650 -34.26 6.52 -24.47
N ILE A 651 -33.48 5.47 -24.74
CA ILE A 651 -33.89 4.26 -25.47
C ILE A 651 -33.97 3.05 -24.53
N ASN A 652 -35.01 2.95 -23.70
CA ASN A 652 -35.09 1.89 -22.71
C ASN A 652 -35.64 0.57 -23.30
N SER A 653 -34.99 -0.57 -23.04
CA SER A 653 -35.38 -1.89 -23.56
C SER A 653 -36.79 -2.33 -23.13
N ASN A 654 -37.25 -1.87 -21.96
CA ASN A 654 -38.58 -2.18 -21.43
C ASN A 654 -39.72 -1.31 -22.02
N ASP A 655 -39.40 -0.24 -22.77
CA ASP A 655 -40.37 0.79 -23.21
C ASP A 655 -40.68 0.78 -24.72
N ILE A 656 -40.34 -0.29 -25.45
CA ILE A 656 -40.65 -0.50 -26.90
C ILE A 656 -42.18 -0.71 -27.15
N LYS A 657 -43.04 -0.36 -26.20
CA LYS A 657 -44.49 -0.29 -26.37
C LYS A 657 -45.00 1.13 -26.63
N ASP A 658 -44.20 2.17 -26.40
CA ASP A 658 -44.55 3.57 -26.65
C ASP A 658 -44.17 4.00 -28.08
N GLU A 659 -45.13 4.53 -28.84
CA GLU A 659 -44.95 5.00 -30.23
C GLU A 659 -43.87 6.09 -30.35
N LYS A 660 -43.71 6.93 -29.30
CA LYS A 660 -42.69 7.99 -29.27
C LYS A 660 -41.26 7.45 -29.16
N GLN A 661 -41.04 6.31 -28.52
CA GLN A 661 -39.70 5.74 -28.39
C GLN A 661 -39.32 4.87 -29.58
N LYS A 662 -40.27 4.13 -30.18
CA LYS A 662 -40.05 3.44 -31.48
C LYS A 662 -39.58 4.42 -32.57
N THR A 663 -40.17 5.61 -32.57
CA THR A 663 -39.80 6.74 -33.43
C THR A 663 -38.32 7.11 -33.24
N LYS A 664 -37.83 7.26 -32.01
CA LYS A 664 -36.42 7.57 -31.72
C LYS A 664 -35.45 6.48 -32.18
N VAL A 665 -35.76 5.21 -31.89
CA VAL A 665 -34.88 4.09 -32.28
C VAL A 665 -34.87 3.91 -33.80
N ASN A 666 -36.03 3.96 -34.46
CA ASN A 666 -36.10 3.91 -35.92
C ASN A 666 -35.34 5.09 -36.56
N THR A 667 -35.36 6.28 -35.98
CA THR A 667 -34.61 7.41 -36.55
C THR A 667 -33.11 7.29 -36.36
N LEU A 668 -32.64 6.80 -35.21
CA LEU A 668 -31.21 6.50 -35.05
C LEU A 668 -30.76 5.44 -36.08
N CYS A 669 -31.57 4.38 -36.26
CA CYS A 669 -31.34 3.38 -37.32
C CYS A 669 -31.33 4.00 -38.73
N LEU A 670 -32.20 4.98 -39.02
CA LEU A 670 -32.27 5.67 -40.32
C LEU A 670 -31.07 6.58 -40.59
N MET A 671 -30.65 7.36 -39.59
CA MET A 671 -29.51 8.26 -39.70
C MET A 671 -28.22 7.49 -39.93
N LEU A 672 -28.10 6.35 -39.26
CA LEU A 672 -27.02 5.41 -39.46
C LEU A 672 -27.12 4.81 -40.88
N ALA A 673 -28.27 4.23 -41.27
CA ALA A 673 -28.46 3.54 -42.55
C ALA A 673 -28.34 4.40 -43.83
N LYS A 674 -28.31 5.74 -43.71
CA LYS A 674 -28.22 6.67 -44.86
C LYS A 674 -26.88 7.39 -45.02
N GLU A 675 -25.86 7.09 -44.21
CA GLU A 675 -24.59 7.85 -44.17
C GLU A 675 -24.80 9.37 -43.90
N GLU A 676 -25.96 9.77 -43.36
CA GLU A 676 -26.38 11.17 -43.18
C GLU A 676 -25.86 11.82 -41.88
N LEU A 677 -25.02 11.12 -41.11
CA LEU A 677 -24.41 11.65 -39.89
C LEU A 677 -23.53 12.89 -40.18
N LEU A 678 -22.77 12.88 -41.28
CA LEU A 678 -21.94 14.02 -41.71
C LEU A 678 -22.78 15.23 -42.18
N PRO A 679 -23.82 15.07 -43.02
CA PRO A 679 -24.78 16.13 -43.33
C PRO A 679 -25.49 16.73 -42.11
N THR A 680 -25.84 15.89 -41.12
CA THR A 680 -26.41 16.35 -39.84
C THR A 680 -25.42 17.22 -39.07
N VAL A 681 -24.14 16.82 -39.03
CA VAL A 681 -23.05 17.65 -38.50
C VAL A 681 -22.86 18.91 -39.34
N ASN A 682 -23.07 18.87 -40.66
CA ASN A 682 -23.02 20.05 -41.53
C ASN A 682 -24.15 21.04 -41.25
N GLU A 683 -25.37 20.62 -40.91
CA GLU A 683 -26.46 21.52 -40.51
C GLU A 683 -26.29 22.07 -39.10
N VAL A 684 -25.74 21.27 -38.19
CA VAL A 684 -25.34 21.70 -36.84
C VAL A 684 -24.18 22.69 -36.90
N VAL A 685 -23.26 22.52 -37.85
CA VAL A 685 -22.20 23.51 -38.12
C VAL A 685 -22.75 24.73 -38.88
N LYS A 686 -23.82 24.59 -39.67
CA LYS A 686 -24.51 25.73 -40.31
C LYS A 686 -25.33 26.55 -39.31
N SER A 687 -25.90 25.91 -38.28
CA SER A 687 -26.50 26.64 -37.15
C SER A 687 -25.43 27.30 -36.27
N LEU A 688 -24.16 26.88 -36.37
CA LEU A 688 -23.03 27.62 -35.82
C LEU A 688 -22.72 28.93 -36.59
N ASP A 689 -23.19 29.13 -37.83
CA ASP A 689 -23.02 30.41 -38.56
C ASP A 689 -23.91 31.53 -37.97
N GLU A 690 -24.99 31.19 -37.25
CA GLU A 690 -25.80 32.17 -36.49
C GLU A 690 -25.20 32.44 -35.09
N TYR A 691 -24.05 31.85 -34.77
CA TYR A 691 -23.55 31.58 -33.42
C TYR A 691 -22.29 32.40 -33.06
N ASN A 692 -22.47 33.71 -33.05
CA ASN A 692 -21.40 34.68 -32.78
C ASN A 692 -20.78 34.58 -31.36
N ASP A 693 -21.43 33.90 -30.41
CA ASP A 693 -21.06 33.93 -28.98
C ASP A 693 -20.13 32.79 -28.53
N TYR A 694 -20.34 31.55 -29.00
CA TYR A 694 -19.40 30.43 -28.77
C TYR A 694 -18.03 30.75 -29.37
N TYR A 695 -18.07 31.27 -30.61
CA TYR A 695 -16.91 31.69 -31.38
C TYR A 695 -16.08 32.77 -30.65
N LYS A 696 -16.74 33.81 -30.14
CA LYS A 696 -16.09 34.85 -29.32
C LYS A 696 -15.55 34.30 -27.99
N GLY A 697 -16.24 33.35 -27.38
CA GLY A 697 -15.77 32.70 -26.14
C GLY A 697 -14.46 31.94 -26.31
N VAL A 698 -14.29 31.22 -27.42
CA VAL A 698 -13.02 30.54 -27.75
C VAL A 698 -11.90 31.56 -27.95
N ILE A 699 -12.14 32.63 -28.73
CA ILE A 699 -11.14 33.66 -29.05
C ILE A 699 -10.72 34.45 -27.80
N ASP A 700 -11.68 34.84 -26.95
CA ASP A 700 -11.40 35.58 -25.71
C ASP A 700 -10.58 34.72 -24.73
N TYR A 701 -10.89 33.42 -24.64
CA TYR A 701 -10.16 32.47 -23.81
C TYR A 701 -8.72 32.26 -24.28
N THR A 702 -8.49 31.97 -25.57
CA THR A 702 -7.14 31.74 -26.10
C THR A 702 -6.29 33.01 -26.06
N SER A 703 -6.85 34.16 -26.43
CA SER A 703 -6.15 35.45 -26.35
C SER A 703 -5.71 35.79 -24.92
N GLY A 704 -6.52 35.42 -23.92
CA GLY A 704 -6.20 35.60 -22.51
C GLY A 704 -5.08 34.69 -22.02
N VAL A 705 -5.02 33.45 -22.51
CA VAL A 705 -3.96 32.48 -22.19
C VAL A 705 -2.62 32.89 -22.82
N ASP A 706 -2.61 33.34 -24.08
CA ASP A 706 -1.40 33.73 -24.80
C ASP A 706 -0.71 34.98 -24.22
N GLN A 707 -1.49 35.92 -23.67
CA GLN A 707 -0.97 37.15 -23.06
C GLN A 707 -0.43 36.95 -21.64
N MET A 708 -0.70 35.79 -21.02
CA MET A 708 -0.40 35.53 -19.62
C MET A 708 1.11 35.44 -19.36
N ASP A 709 1.91 34.97 -20.32
CA ASP A 709 3.37 34.79 -20.15
C ASP A 709 4.15 36.11 -20.23
N GLN A 710 3.62 37.14 -20.90
CA GLN A 710 4.27 38.45 -21.03
C GLN A 710 3.97 39.40 -19.85
N GLU A 711 2.78 39.29 -19.24
CA GLU A 711 2.27 40.25 -18.24
C GLU A 711 2.32 39.74 -16.78
N ILE A 712 2.65 38.47 -16.51
CA ILE A 712 3.02 37.98 -15.16
C ILE A 712 4.17 38.82 -14.56
N LYS A 713 4.97 39.48 -15.41
CA LYS A 713 6.03 40.42 -15.00
C LYS A 713 5.55 41.84 -14.64
N ALA A 714 4.29 42.19 -14.94
CA ALA A 714 3.75 43.55 -14.81
C ALA A 714 2.73 43.76 -13.67
N GLY A 715 2.22 42.69 -13.04
CA GLY A 715 1.47 42.78 -11.78
C GLY A 715 -0.06 42.98 -11.88
N ASN A 716 -0.67 42.94 -13.06
CA ASN A 716 -2.13 43.09 -13.26
C ASN A 716 -2.84 41.74 -13.46
N LEU A 717 -2.72 40.82 -12.50
CA LEU A 717 -3.20 39.43 -12.64
C LEU A 717 -4.73 39.27 -12.47
N GLU A 718 -5.40 40.10 -11.67
CA GLU A 718 -6.82 39.93 -11.34
C GLU A 718 -7.77 40.29 -12.49
N ASP A 719 -7.56 41.43 -13.16
CA ASP A 719 -8.43 41.89 -14.25
C ASP A 719 -8.41 40.94 -15.47
N LYS A 720 -7.25 40.33 -15.75
CA LYS A 720 -7.09 39.37 -16.85
C LYS A 720 -7.64 37.98 -16.52
N LEU A 721 -7.57 37.55 -15.26
CA LEU A 721 -8.26 36.33 -14.82
C LEU A 721 -9.78 36.46 -15.00
N GLN A 722 -10.30 37.67 -14.79
CA GLN A 722 -11.72 37.98 -14.99
C GLN A 722 -12.12 37.97 -16.48
N GLU A 723 -11.29 38.50 -17.38
CA GLU A 723 -11.49 38.34 -18.84
C GLU A 723 -11.50 36.86 -19.27
N LEU A 724 -10.59 36.05 -18.72
CA LEU A 724 -10.45 34.62 -19.06
C LEU A 724 -11.66 33.82 -18.54
N LEU A 725 -12.17 34.16 -17.36
CA LEU A 725 -13.42 33.64 -16.81
C LEU A 725 -14.64 34.02 -17.67
N ASP A 726 -14.68 35.24 -18.19
CA ASP A 726 -15.78 35.72 -19.01
C ASP A 726 -15.79 35.08 -20.41
N GLY A 727 -14.60 34.86 -21.00
CA GLY A 727 -14.44 34.07 -22.24
C GLY A 727 -14.88 32.61 -22.07
N SER A 728 -14.48 31.97 -20.96
CA SER A 728 -14.92 30.61 -20.60
C SER A 728 -16.45 30.53 -20.41
N LYS A 729 -17.07 31.56 -19.83
CA LYS A 729 -18.53 31.62 -19.64
C LYS A 729 -19.28 31.69 -20.97
N LYS A 730 -18.86 32.55 -21.89
CA LYS A 730 -19.43 32.63 -23.25
C LYS A 730 -19.30 31.31 -24.02
N LEU A 731 -18.17 30.61 -23.85
CA LEU A 731 -17.96 29.28 -24.42
C LEU A 731 -18.99 28.25 -23.91
N ASN A 732 -19.26 28.28 -22.60
CA ASN A 732 -20.21 27.36 -21.97
C ASN A 732 -21.65 27.64 -22.42
N ASP A 733 -22.08 28.90 -22.39
CA ASP A 733 -23.41 29.32 -22.88
C ASP A 733 -23.59 28.90 -24.34
N GLY A 734 -22.51 29.01 -25.11
CA GLY A 734 -22.47 28.57 -26.49
C GLY A 734 -22.64 27.05 -26.68
N THR A 735 -22.09 26.27 -25.76
CA THR A 735 -22.20 24.81 -25.82
C THR A 735 -23.59 24.33 -25.35
N ILE A 736 -24.26 25.10 -24.48
CA ILE A 736 -25.61 24.78 -24.00
C ILE A 736 -26.64 24.99 -25.11
N LYS A 737 -26.62 26.15 -25.76
CA LYS A 737 -27.61 26.45 -26.81
C LYS A 737 -27.38 25.60 -28.08
N LEU A 738 -26.14 25.22 -28.41
CA LEU A 738 -25.85 24.19 -29.41
C LEU A 738 -26.56 22.85 -29.11
N ASN A 739 -26.50 22.40 -27.84
CA ASN A 739 -27.13 21.14 -27.43
C ASN A 739 -28.67 21.21 -27.49
N THR A 740 -29.26 22.36 -27.17
CA THR A 740 -30.71 22.59 -27.26
C THR A 740 -31.18 22.59 -28.71
N GLU A 741 -30.48 23.29 -29.61
CA GLU A 741 -30.80 23.36 -31.04
C GLU A 741 -30.61 22.01 -31.74
N LEU A 742 -29.58 21.25 -31.33
CA LEU A 742 -29.39 19.85 -31.72
C LEU A 742 -30.63 19.01 -31.35
N GLN A 743 -31.06 19.04 -30.08
CA GLN A 743 -32.24 18.27 -29.65
C GLN A 743 -33.50 18.63 -30.43
N GLU A 744 -33.74 19.92 -30.68
CA GLU A 744 -34.92 20.40 -31.39
C GLU A 744 -34.88 20.06 -32.90
N PHE A 745 -33.70 20.10 -33.51
CA PHE A 745 -33.47 19.65 -34.88
C PHE A 745 -33.72 18.16 -35.03
N TYR A 746 -33.15 17.33 -34.13
CA TYR A 746 -33.40 15.89 -34.13
C TYR A 746 -34.91 15.63 -34.08
N GLU A 747 -35.67 16.27 -33.19
CA GLU A 747 -37.11 16.05 -33.02
C GLU A 747 -37.98 16.48 -34.23
N ASN A 748 -37.59 17.50 -34.98
CA ASN A 748 -38.34 17.97 -36.15
C ASN A 748 -38.03 17.16 -37.42
N THR A 749 -36.76 16.83 -37.66
CA THR A 749 -36.30 15.99 -38.78
C THR A 749 -36.76 14.53 -38.60
N LEU A 750 -36.92 14.10 -37.34
CA LEU A 750 -37.52 12.83 -36.91
C LEU A 750 -38.89 12.56 -37.54
N LYS A 751 -39.76 13.58 -37.63
CA LYS A 751 -41.14 13.43 -38.13
C LYS A 751 -41.23 13.21 -39.64
N ASP A 752 -40.43 13.94 -40.41
CA ASP A 752 -40.51 13.94 -41.88
C ASP A 752 -39.93 12.67 -42.52
N ILE A 753 -38.96 12.02 -41.85
CA ILE A 753 -38.25 10.85 -42.39
C ILE A 753 -39.02 9.54 -42.09
N LEU A 754 -39.71 9.47 -40.94
CA LEU A 754 -40.50 8.29 -40.55
C LEU A 754 -41.72 8.04 -41.44
N GLU A 755 -42.25 9.05 -42.12
CA GLU A 755 -43.35 8.87 -43.07
C GLU A 755 -42.95 8.14 -44.37
N LYS A 756 -41.64 7.93 -44.64
CA LYS A 756 -41.18 7.49 -45.98
C LYS A 756 -40.57 6.08 -46.09
N TYR A 757 -40.11 5.39 -45.03
CA TYR A 757 -39.31 4.16 -45.19
C TYR A 757 -39.51 3.14 -44.06
N ASN A 758 -39.90 1.88 -44.36
CA ASN A 758 -40.38 0.95 -43.33
C ASN A 758 -39.95 -0.53 -43.44
N ASN A 759 -38.82 -0.92 -44.06
CA ASN A 759 -38.60 -2.35 -44.36
C ASN A 759 -37.25 -3.02 -44.00
N ASP A 760 -36.35 -2.46 -43.17
CA ASP A 760 -35.17 -3.24 -42.69
C ASP A 760 -34.66 -2.90 -41.27
N PHE A 761 -35.59 -2.61 -40.34
CA PHE A 761 -35.25 -2.00 -39.04
C PHE A 761 -34.93 -2.95 -37.89
N THR A 762 -35.44 -4.18 -37.93
CA THR A 762 -35.64 -4.95 -36.70
C THR A 762 -34.33 -5.39 -36.04
N ASN A 763 -33.32 -5.81 -36.82
CA ASN A 763 -32.03 -6.27 -36.28
C ASN A 763 -31.17 -5.13 -35.72
N MET A 764 -31.27 -3.94 -36.31
CA MET A 764 -30.51 -2.76 -35.88
C MET A 764 -31.09 -2.17 -34.59
N VAL A 765 -32.42 -2.16 -34.48
CA VAL A 765 -33.17 -1.76 -33.28
C VAL A 765 -32.75 -2.62 -32.08
N GLU A 766 -32.64 -3.94 -32.26
CA GLU A 766 -32.26 -4.86 -31.18
C GLU A 766 -30.85 -4.57 -30.63
N ARG A 767 -29.88 -4.31 -31.51
CA ARG A 767 -28.51 -3.98 -31.11
C ARG A 767 -28.40 -2.64 -30.41
N ILE A 768 -29.12 -1.62 -30.89
CA ILE A 768 -29.17 -0.30 -30.24
C ILE A 768 -29.76 -0.40 -28.83
N CYS A 769 -30.77 -1.25 -28.63
CA CYS A 769 -31.32 -1.52 -27.29
C CYS A 769 -30.28 -2.16 -26.36
N ILE A 770 -29.50 -3.13 -26.86
CA ILE A 770 -28.43 -3.77 -26.08
C ILE A 770 -27.36 -2.75 -25.69
N ILE A 771 -26.92 -1.91 -26.64
CA ILE A 771 -25.98 -0.82 -26.38
C ILE A 771 -26.55 0.12 -25.30
N ASN A 772 -27.84 0.47 -25.35
CA ASN A 772 -28.44 1.35 -24.36
C ASN A 772 -28.56 0.69 -22.96
N ASP A 773 -28.83 -0.61 -22.88
CA ASP A 773 -28.82 -1.35 -21.62
C ASP A 773 -27.42 -1.38 -20.98
N VAL A 774 -26.37 -1.46 -21.81
CA VAL A 774 -24.97 -1.31 -21.37
C VAL A 774 -24.73 0.11 -20.87
N ILE A 775 -25.09 1.14 -21.65
CA ILE A 775 -24.98 2.56 -21.26
C ILE A 775 -25.68 2.84 -19.92
N ALA A 776 -26.85 2.24 -19.67
CA ALA A 776 -27.62 2.43 -18.44
C ALA A 776 -26.91 1.91 -17.17
N LYS A 777 -25.94 1.00 -17.30
CA LYS A 777 -25.12 0.50 -16.18
C LYS A 777 -23.95 1.43 -15.85
N TYR A 778 -23.54 2.27 -16.79
CA TYR A 778 -22.52 3.30 -16.54
C TYR A 778 -23.18 4.53 -15.91
N GLN A 779 -22.82 4.81 -14.65
CA GLN A 779 -23.33 5.98 -13.96
C GLN A 779 -22.93 7.25 -14.72
N MET A 780 -23.91 8.14 -14.96
CA MET A 780 -23.62 9.53 -15.29
C MET A 780 -22.71 10.08 -14.18
N PHE A 781 -21.62 10.75 -14.55
CA PHE A 781 -20.71 11.34 -13.56
C PHE A 781 -21.38 12.43 -12.70
N THR A 782 -22.61 12.84 -13.03
CA THR A 782 -23.47 13.70 -12.20
C THR A 782 -24.96 13.36 -12.36
N SER A 783 -25.72 13.44 -11.26
CA SER A 783 -27.18 13.53 -11.27
C SER A 783 -27.62 14.91 -10.76
N VAL A 784 -28.53 15.56 -11.47
CA VAL A 784 -29.17 16.81 -11.05
C VAL A 784 -30.54 16.43 -10.47
N SER A 785 -30.96 17.08 -9.39
CA SER A 785 -32.30 16.81 -8.85
C SER A 785 -33.35 17.20 -9.89
N SER A 786 -34.49 16.50 -9.91
CA SER A 786 -35.54 16.65 -10.94
C SER A 786 -36.11 18.08 -11.06
N ASP A 787 -35.85 18.93 -10.06
CA ASP A 787 -36.26 20.31 -9.90
C ASP A 787 -35.16 21.33 -10.27
N MET A 788 -33.98 20.90 -10.72
CA MET A 788 -32.90 21.77 -11.20
C MET A 788 -32.57 21.54 -12.68
N ILE A 789 -32.29 22.63 -13.39
CA ILE A 789 -31.72 22.63 -14.75
C ILE A 789 -30.22 22.86 -14.57
N GLY A 790 -29.38 21.88 -14.90
CA GLY A 790 -27.92 21.99 -14.76
C GLY A 790 -27.17 21.07 -15.71
N LYS A 791 -25.96 21.48 -16.12
CA LYS A 791 -25.05 20.75 -17.01
C LYS A 791 -23.67 20.66 -16.36
N THR A 792 -23.02 19.50 -16.47
CA THR A 792 -21.64 19.30 -16.02
C THR A 792 -20.73 19.16 -17.22
N THR A 793 -19.66 19.96 -17.27
CA THR A 793 -18.69 19.97 -18.38
C THR A 793 -17.32 19.57 -17.84
N TYR A 794 -16.72 18.51 -18.39
CA TYR A 794 -15.35 18.10 -18.07
C TYR A 794 -14.37 18.78 -19.00
N ILE A 795 -13.40 19.49 -18.43
CA ILE A 795 -12.27 20.08 -19.17
C ILE A 795 -11.06 19.22 -18.87
N TYR A 796 -10.61 18.43 -19.85
CA TYR A 796 -9.41 17.61 -19.72
C TYR A 796 -8.21 18.43 -20.21
N THR A 797 -7.19 18.54 -19.38
CA THR A 797 -5.91 19.17 -19.76
C THR A 797 -4.88 18.07 -19.92
N THR A 798 -4.51 17.76 -21.16
CA THR A 798 -3.34 16.94 -21.47
C THR A 798 -2.08 17.76 -21.26
N LYS A 799 -1.15 17.28 -20.43
CA LYS A 799 0.19 17.88 -20.27
C LYS A 799 1.15 17.37 -21.33
#